data_AF-A0A933T3K1-F1
#
_entry.id   AF-A0A933T3K1-F1
#
_cell.length_a   1.000
_cell.length_b   1.000
_cell.length_c   1.000
_cell.angle_alpha   90.00
_cell.angle_beta   90.00
_cell.angle_gamma   90.00
#
_symmetry.space_group_name_H-M   'P 1'
#
loop_
_entity.id
_entity.type
_entity.pdbx_description
1 polymer ?
#
loop_
_entity_poly.entity_id
_entity_poly.type
_entity_poly.pdbx_seq_one_letter_code
_entity_poly.pdbx_strand_id
1 'polypeptide(L)'
;MTVSRRSFLKYTGILAGTTALTGSGLLSLKELTPEEANAIEKAMEGYEVKYTACVMCPAECGMEMWVKDGKLAKIYGNKAVPMNDGIACAKGASGGQLYYSPYRLKYPMIRVGERGEGKFKRVTWDEAIDYIGGKLTGIKKKHGAESVIMDCGDVTDRDQYYRLFFAYGTPNTTEHGAICDVPRRMGPKLMVGGKRWEPDIMRPQLVRQADGSLKKDYTYKTKLIVYNGWNPFVATRIFYESRGTVGAKVENGCKVVVIDPSLSNTAAKADIWLSPRAGTDGDLFGAMLRYILENDNQNDPNKKYIDWSFKKYSAGWQDFEAAFKSWWKKEDPINGLSYFSLEWAADRTGISKKQIEELSHLFGITKPAALVWGMQSPGHHYNGYCASIIGVALNVITGNFDAPGGVIDCELVKSDKGGSATGKQFKSKKIKRMIDGKEVEGEVEHLHMDLFGSKYPAAWDDAVADYPNAFMEGVDIKYGPFRGHHYPIKAYILRTGNTVLTGSAPWKWKEALTAKDASGNYKLELNVFIDSLNLESALYADVILPEASGVERQSLSDIYPSHQVIYNRDAVIAPLYECKKPTEIMNMLAKKLNELGDADLKASDFWEKYKSEEDFVNEMLAPAPGRVNVGTPLPYPQYPEGYKLIGTPESLEKGDATVNNEKKEVRGKPVTVEWLRNNHGVAIWPMSWYRYKKHNADEPNKAFPNTSTKLIEFKFDWTDGGKRYGGYKSHNEKIEKAGGEVPKGLKEIGFNKYPATFYWFETKWNPYTNPAYKKYAKDYPFQLICGRVHHAMSGTQMIPWLGQVKTEGTWLPMNKEFEAEVPEAAVPRGEEMKSGKMKFKANA
;
A
#
# COMPACT_ATOMS: atom_id res chain seq x y z
N MET A 1 -27.97 4.37 -43.51
CA MET A 1 -26.55 4.24 -43.94
C MET A 1 -25.87 3.22 -43.04
N THR A 2 -25.13 2.27 -43.61
CA THR A 2 -24.35 1.28 -42.87
C THR A 2 -22.99 1.87 -42.48
N VAL A 3 -22.79 2.15 -41.20
CA VAL A 3 -21.50 2.67 -40.70
C VAL A 3 -20.47 1.55 -40.77
N SER A 4 -19.43 1.71 -41.60
CA SER A 4 -18.37 0.71 -41.71
C SER A 4 -17.60 0.58 -40.39
N ARG A 5 -17.05 -0.62 -40.12
CA ARG A 5 -16.20 -0.87 -38.93
C ARG A 5 -15.05 0.15 -38.81
N ARG A 6 -14.50 0.60 -39.94
CA ARG A 6 -13.42 1.60 -40.02
C ARG A 6 -13.91 3.03 -39.74
N SER A 7 -15.12 3.36 -40.18
CA SER A 7 -15.80 4.63 -39.86
C SER A 7 -16.16 4.70 -38.37
N PHE A 8 -16.72 3.62 -37.82
CA PHE A 8 -17.03 3.51 -36.40
C PHE A 8 -15.78 3.70 -35.53
N LEU A 9 -14.67 3.01 -35.86
CA LEU A 9 -13.39 3.19 -35.15
C LEU A 9 -12.89 4.65 -35.22
N LYS A 10 -12.94 5.31 -36.39
CA LYS A 10 -12.62 6.74 -36.53
C LYS A 10 -13.47 7.62 -35.59
N TYR A 11 -14.79 7.47 -35.59
CA TYR A 11 -15.68 8.30 -34.77
C TYR A 11 -15.51 8.03 -33.26
N THR A 12 -15.29 6.77 -32.85
CA THR A 12 -15.01 6.45 -31.43
C THR A 12 -13.65 6.96 -30.95
N GLY A 13 -12.67 7.10 -31.85
CA GLY A 13 -11.37 7.70 -31.52
C GLY A 13 -11.44 9.21 -31.31
N ILE A 14 -12.37 9.90 -31.99
CA ILE A 14 -12.56 11.35 -31.83
C ILE A 14 -13.22 11.68 -30.48
N LEU A 15 -14.26 10.93 -30.08
CA LEU A 15 -14.93 11.07 -28.78
C LEU A 15 -14.01 10.90 -27.56
N ALA A 16 -13.05 9.97 -27.64
CA ALA A 16 -12.04 9.82 -26.60
C ALA A 16 -11.17 11.08 -26.45
N GLY A 17 -11.05 11.92 -27.49
CA GLY A 17 -10.12 13.05 -27.55
C GLY A 17 -10.68 14.43 -27.18
N THR A 18 -11.99 14.71 -27.28
CA THR A 18 -12.57 16.07 -27.43
C THR A 18 -12.42 17.10 -26.30
N THR A 19 -11.51 16.93 -25.33
CA THR A 19 -11.29 17.91 -24.23
C THR A 19 -9.82 18.07 -23.87
N ALA A 20 -8.97 18.40 -24.85
CA ALA A 20 -7.58 18.78 -24.61
C ALA A 20 -7.10 19.78 -25.68
N LEU A 21 -7.11 21.08 -25.37
CA LEU A 21 -6.36 22.11 -26.11
C LEU A 21 -6.11 23.34 -25.24
N THR A 22 -4.84 23.59 -24.91
CA THR A 22 -4.12 24.83 -25.27
C THR A 22 -2.63 24.50 -25.31
N GLY A 23 -1.94 24.73 -26.44
CA GLY A 23 -0.49 24.48 -26.57
C GLY A 23 -0.08 23.63 -27.77
N SER A 24 -0.19 24.19 -28.97
CA SER A 24 0.63 23.93 -30.17
C SER A 24 1.13 22.51 -30.49
N GLY A 25 0.60 21.94 -31.58
CA GLY A 25 1.47 21.26 -32.57
C GLY A 25 1.67 19.74 -32.46
N LEU A 26 0.61 18.95 -32.48
CA LEU A 26 0.50 17.69 -33.27
C LEU A 26 -0.92 17.05 -33.16
N LEU A 27 -1.69 17.45 -32.15
CA LEU A 27 -3.05 16.98 -31.88
C LEU A 27 -4.08 18.10 -32.13
N SER A 28 -4.33 18.40 -33.41
CA SER A 28 -5.49 19.22 -33.79
C SER A 28 -6.75 18.35 -33.77
N LEU A 29 -7.56 18.49 -32.73
CA LEU A 29 -8.94 17.95 -32.73
C LEU A 29 -9.75 18.79 -33.72
N LYS A 30 -10.15 18.16 -34.83
CA LYS A 30 -11.11 18.75 -35.78
C LYS A 30 -12.43 19.00 -35.04
N GLU A 31 -12.97 20.21 -35.12
CA GLU A 31 -14.35 20.46 -34.69
C GLU A 31 -15.31 19.59 -35.50
N LEU A 32 -16.26 18.96 -34.80
CA LEU A 32 -17.27 18.10 -35.43
C LEU A 32 -18.28 18.97 -36.16
N THR A 33 -18.57 18.63 -37.42
CA THR A 33 -19.74 19.17 -38.11
C THR A 33 -21.03 18.72 -37.39
N PRO A 34 -22.16 19.45 -37.51
CA PRO A 34 -23.44 19.03 -36.95
C PRO A 34 -23.87 17.63 -37.40
N GLU A 35 -23.51 17.24 -38.62
CA GLU A 35 -23.77 15.92 -39.20
C GLU A 35 -22.92 14.82 -38.56
N GLU A 36 -21.62 15.07 -38.33
CA GLU A 36 -20.74 14.15 -37.59
C GLU A 36 -21.17 14.04 -36.12
N ALA A 37 -21.61 15.13 -35.49
CA ALA A 37 -22.11 15.15 -34.12
C ALA A 37 -23.41 14.34 -33.97
N ASN A 38 -24.39 14.54 -34.86
CA ASN A 38 -25.65 13.79 -34.87
C ASN A 38 -25.43 12.30 -35.22
N ALA A 39 -24.54 12.00 -36.17
CA ALA A 39 -24.14 10.62 -36.47
C ALA A 39 -23.43 9.95 -35.29
N ILE A 40 -22.67 10.70 -34.49
CA ILE A 40 -22.11 10.25 -33.21
C ILE A 40 -23.22 9.99 -32.20
N GLU A 41 -24.09 10.97 -31.92
CA GLU A 41 -25.19 10.87 -30.95
C GLU A 41 -26.05 9.62 -31.23
N LYS A 42 -26.43 9.42 -32.49
CA LYS A 42 -27.16 8.22 -32.94
C LYS A 42 -26.36 6.92 -32.84
N ALA A 43 -25.03 6.95 -32.96
CA ALA A 43 -24.19 5.78 -32.71
C ALA A 43 -24.00 5.50 -31.21
N MET A 44 -24.21 6.49 -30.34
CA MET A 44 -24.22 6.37 -28.87
C MET A 44 -25.60 6.01 -28.32
N GLU A 45 -26.64 5.97 -29.15
CA GLU A 45 -28.01 5.64 -28.74
C GLU A 45 -28.08 4.27 -28.01
N GLY A 46 -28.68 4.28 -26.82
CA GLY A 46 -28.76 3.14 -25.92
C GLY A 46 -27.48 2.82 -25.13
N TYR A 47 -26.46 3.69 -25.13
CA TYR A 47 -25.36 3.62 -24.18
C TYR A 47 -25.61 4.50 -22.94
N GLU A 48 -25.43 3.92 -21.76
CA GLU A 48 -25.38 4.62 -20.47
C GLU A 48 -23.91 4.73 -20.02
N VAL A 49 -23.46 5.92 -19.63
CA VAL A 49 -22.09 6.14 -19.12
C VAL A 49 -22.12 6.17 -17.59
N LYS A 50 -21.31 5.32 -16.97
CA LYS A 50 -21.15 5.24 -15.50
C LYS A 50 -19.70 5.43 -15.10
N TYR A 51 -19.50 6.04 -13.94
CA TYR A 51 -18.17 6.27 -13.38
C TYR A 51 -17.91 5.32 -12.22
N THR A 52 -16.74 4.69 -12.21
CA THR A 52 -16.33 3.73 -11.16
C THR A 52 -14.81 3.74 -10.98
N ALA A 53 -14.29 2.85 -10.13
CA ALA A 53 -12.86 2.66 -9.91
C ALA A 53 -12.40 1.29 -10.43
N CYS A 54 -11.22 1.24 -11.03
CA CYS A 54 -10.60 0.00 -11.46
C CYS A 54 -10.31 -0.92 -10.24
N VAL A 55 -10.28 -2.24 -10.46
CA VAL A 55 -9.86 -3.24 -9.45
C VAL A 55 -8.74 -4.17 -9.94
N MET A 56 -8.17 -3.89 -11.11
CA MET A 56 -7.16 -4.75 -11.75
C MET A 56 -5.77 -4.61 -11.13
N CYS A 57 -5.56 -3.58 -10.31
CA CYS A 57 -4.46 -3.45 -9.36
C CYS A 57 -4.80 -2.35 -8.33
N PRO A 58 -4.05 -2.25 -7.22
CA PRO A 58 -4.32 -1.24 -6.18
C PRO A 58 -3.90 0.19 -6.55
N ALA A 59 -3.80 0.52 -7.85
CA ALA A 59 -3.93 1.91 -8.32
C ALA A 59 -5.37 2.40 -8.22
N GLU A 60 -6.30 1.46 -8.45
CA GLU A 60 -7.74 1.66 -8.49
C GLU A 60 -8.21 2.82 -9.39
N CYS A 61 -7.45 3.18 -10.43
CA CYS A 61 -7.69 4.34 -11.31
C CYS A 61 -9.17 4.59 -11.66
N GLY A 62 -9.56 5.86 -11.77
CA GLY A 62 -10.91 6.24 -12.16
C GLY A 62 -11.24 5.78 -13.58
N MET A 63 -12.41 5.17 -13.75
CA MET A 63 -12.85 4.57 -15.01
C MET A 63 -14.19 5.17 -15.45
N GLU A 64 -14.31 5.34 -16.76
CA GLU A 64 -15.55 5.66 -17.46
C GLU A 64 -16.02 4.39 -18.19
N MET A 65 -17.19 3.89 -17.81
CA MET A 65 -17.69 2.58 -18.19
C MET A 65 -18.97 2.75 -19.01
N TRP A 66 -18.96 2.23 -20.23
CA TRP A 66 -20.07 2.38 -21.16
C TRP A 66 -20.91 1.10 -21.16
N VAL A 67 -22.15 1.20 -20.73
CA VAL A 67 -23.11 0.11 -20.57
C VAL A 67 -24.12 0.17 -21.71
N LYS A 68 -24.45 -0.97 -22.30
CA LYS A 68 -25.56 -1.11 -23.26
C LYS A 68 -26.33 -2.38 -22.95
N ASP A 69 -27.66 -2.28 -22.92
CA ASP A 69 -28.57 -3.40 -22.60
C ASP A 69 -28.19 -4.13 -21.29
N GLY A 70 -27.80 -3.35 -20.27
CA GLY A 70 -27.35 -3.86 -18.96
C GLY A 70 -25.95 -4.50 -18.93
N LYS A 71 -25.19 -4.45 -20.04
CA LYS A 71 -23.86 -5.09 -20.16
C LYS A 71 -22.76 -4.04 -20.38
N LEU A 72 -21.63 -4.24 -19.73
CA LEU A 72 -20.42 -3.44 -19.94
C LEU A 72 -19.88 -3.72 -21.35
N ALA A 73 -19.86 -2.68 -22.18
CA ALA A 73 -19.51 -2.78 -23.60
C ALA A 73 -18.19 -2.08 -23.94
N LYS A 74 -17.80 -1.03 -23.21
CA LYS A 74 -16.47 -0.38 -23.34
C LYS A 74 -15.96 0.13 -21.99
N ILE A 75 -14.64 0.24 -21.91
CA ILE A 75 -13.89 0.67 -20.72
C ILE A 75 -12.92 1.78 -21.15
N TYR A 76 -13.03 2.96 -20.54
CA TYR A 76 -12.13 4.10 -20.72
C TYR A 76 -11.61 4.57 -19.35
N GLY A 77 -10.53 5.35 -19.32
CA GLY A 77 -10.18 6.09 -18.11
C GLY A 77 -11.16 7.25 -17.91
N ASN A 78 -11.42 7.64 -16.67
CA ASN A 78 -12.23 8.80 -16.36
C ASN A 78 -11.39 10.08 -16.53
N LYS A 79 -11.82 11.02 -17.38
CA LYS A 79 -11.16 12.33 -17.59
C LYS A 79 -11.30 13.28 -16.41
N ALA A 80 -12.37 13.15 -15.62
CA ALA A 80 -12.50 13.91 -14.38
C ALA A 80 -11.53 13.41 -13.31
N VAL A 81 -11.04 12.15 -13.40
CA VAL A 81 -10.12 11.59 -12.40
C VAL A 81 -8.67 11.96 -12.71
N PRO A 82 -7.99 12.70 -11.81
CA PRO A 82 -6.67 13.29 -12.04
C PRO A 82 -5.56 12.33 -12.42
N MET A 83 -5.51 11.21 -11.70
CA MET A 83 -4.35 10.35 -11.66
C MET A 83 -4.12 9.66 -12.99
N ASN A 84 -5.17 9.56 -13.83
CA ASN A 84 -5.12 8.89 -15.12
C ASN A 84 -5.75 9.68 -16.28
N ASP A 85 -6.58 10.71 -16.04
CA ASP A 85 -6.96 11.75 -17.01
C ASP A 85 -7.42 11.17 -18.37
N GLY A 86 -8.43 10.30 -18.33
CA GLY A 86 -8.96 9.61 -19.51
C GLY A 86 -8.22 8.33 -19.92
N ILE A 87 -7.00 8.10 -19.44
CA ILE A 87 -6.16 6.97 -19.85
C ILE A 87 -6.43 5.74 -18.97
N ALA A 88 -6.39 4.55 -19.58
CA ALA A 88 -6.40 3.27 -18.88
C ALA A 88 -5.17 2.45 -19.29
N CYS A 89 -4.52 1.77 -18.33
CA CYS A 89 -3.49 0.79 -18.66
C CYS A 89 -4.11 -0.48 -19.28
N ALA A 90 -3.29 -1.30 -19.96
CA ALA A 90 -3.76 -2.53 -20.62
C ALA A 90 -4.58 -3.46 -19.70
N LYS A 91 -4.22 -3.56 -18.41
CA LYS A 91 -4.97 -4.34 -17.41
C LYS A 91 -6.38 -3.77 -17.20
N GLY A 92 -6.50 -2.45 -17.01
CA GLY A 92 -7.79 -1.77 -16.84
C GLY A 92 -8.67 -1.88 -18.08
N ALA A 93 -8.12 -1.58 -19.26
CA ALA A 93 -8.82 -1.67 -20.53
C ALA A 93 -9.30 -3.10 -20.86
N SER A 94 -8.56 -4.13 -20.43
CA SER A 94 -8.93 -5.55 -20.61
C SER A 94 -9.85 -6.10 -19.51
N GLY A 95 -10.23 -5.29 -18.52
CA GLY A 95 -10.92 -5.74 -17.31
C GLY A 95 -12.22 -6.52 -17.55
N GLY A 96 -12.92 -6.22 -18.65
CA GLY A 96 -14.11 -6.95 -19.09
C GLY A 96 -13.91 -8.45 -19.27
N GLN A 97 -12.69 -8.90 -19.61
CA GLN A 97 -12.36 -10.33 -19.74
C GLN A 97 -12.41 -11.07 -18.39
N LEU A 98 -12.10 -10.38 -17.29
CA LEU A 98 -12.19 -10.96 -15.94
C LEU A 98 -13.62 -10.89 -15.41
N TYR A 99 -14.33 -9.76 -15.60
CA TYR A 99 -15.73 -9.62 -15.20
C TYR A 99 -16.64 -10.64 -15.89
N TYR A 100 -16.41 -10.91 -17.18
CA TYR A 100 -17.16 -11.91 -17.96
C TYR A 100 -16.40 -13.24 -18.14
N SER A 101 -15.41 -13.53 -17.30
CA SER A 101 -14.64 -14.76 -17.37
C SER A 101 -15.55 -16.00 -17.27
N PRO A 102 -15.43 -17.00 -18.16
CA PRO A 102 -16.22 -18.23 -18.05
C PRO A 102 -15.91 -19.02 -16.77
N TYR A 103 -14.72 -18.81 -16.20
CA TYR A 103 -14.19 -19.44 -14.98
C TYR A 103 -14.50 -18.66 -13.68
N ARG A 104 -15.25 -17.56 -13.73
CA ARG A 104 -15.66 -16.84 -12.51
C ARG A 104 -16.55 -17.72 -11.63
N LEU A 105 -16.54 -17.46 -10.32
CA LEU A 105 -17.46 -18.06 -9.38
C LEU A 105 -18.89 -17.55 -9.66
N LYS A 106 -19.88 -18.45 -9.54
CA LYS A 106 -21.28 -18.21 -9.95
C LYS A 106 -22.30 -18.55 -8.88
N TYR A 107 -21.96 -19.52 -8.02
CA TYR A 107 -22.86 -20.13 -7.03
C TYR A 107 -22.06 -20.48 -5.77
N PRO A 108 -22.67 -20.46 -4.58
CA PRO A 108 -22.08 -20.99 -3.36
C PRO A 108 -21.76 -22.49 -3.49
N MET A 109 -20.67 -22.93 -2.87
CA MET A 109 -20.23 -24.32 -2.91
C MET A 109 -19.68 -24.79 -1.57
N ILE A 110 -19.94 -26.05 -1.22
CA ILE A 110 -19.38 -26.72 -0.02
C ILE A 110 -18.56 -27.93 -0.44
N ARG A 111 -17.41 -28.13 0.19
CA ARG A 111 -16.48 -29.25 -0.04
C ARG A 111 -17.13 -30.59 0.30
N VAL A 112 -16.91 -31.60 -0.56
CA VAL A 112 -17.37 -32.99 -0.36
C VAL A 112 -16.27 -34.05 -0.43
N GLY A 113 -15.04 -33.67 -0.81
CA GLY A 113 -13.83 -34.50 -0.71
C GLY A 113 -12.84 -33.96 0.33
N GLU A 114 -11.60 -34.45 0.31
CA GLU A 114 -10.51 -33.89 1.14
C GLU A 114 -10.10 -32.48 0.64
N ARG A 115 -9.58 -31.63 1.54
CA ARG A 115 -9.03 -30.32 1.16
C ARG A 115 -7.88 -30.50 0.16
N GLY A 116 -7.92 -29.76 -0.94
CA GLY A 116 -6.97 -29.89 -2.05
C GLY A 116 -7.45 -30.77 -3.21
N GLU A 117 -8.49 -31.60 -3.05
CA GLU A 117 -9.00 -32.45 -4.14
C GLU A 117 -9.88 -31.72 -5.16
N GLY A 118 -10.30 -30.49 -4.89
CA GLY A 118 -11.22 -29.73 -5.77
C GLY A 118 -12.65 -30.28 -5.85
N LYS A 119 -13.05 -31.21 -4.97
CA LYS A 119 -14.39 -31.83 -4.96
C LYS A 119 -15.37 -30.99 -4.14
N PHE A 120 -16.26 -30.29 -4.83
CA PHE A 120 -17.29 -29.42 -4.25
C PHE A 120 -18.69 -29.76 -4.77
N LYS A 121 -19.72 -29.57 -3.94
CA LYS A 121 -21.13 -29.51 -4.38
C LYS A 121 -21.60 -28.05 -4.41
N ARG A 122 -22.42 -27.68 -5.40
CA ARG A 122 -23.21 -26.43 -5.36
C ARG A 122 -24.22 -26.52 -4.22
N VAL A 123 -24.43 -25.42 -3.53
CA VAL A 123 -25.47 -25.26 -2.50
C VAL A 123 -26.16 -23.90 -2.68
N THR A 124 -27.27 -23.70 -1.99
CA THR A 124 -27.90 -22.38 -1.84
C THR A 124 -27.07 -21.45 -0.96
N TRP A 125 -27.35 -20.14 -1.02
CA TRP A 125 -26.73 -19.18 -0.11
C TRP A 125 -27.09 -19.45 1.35
N ASP A 126 -28.33 -19.82 1.64
CA ASP A 126 -28.77 -20.08 3.01
C ASP A 126 -28.06 -21.32 3.60
N GLU A 127 -27.93 -22.42 2.83
CA GLU A 127 -27.12 -23.58 3.25
C GLU A 127 -25.65 -23.22 3.53
N ALA A 128 -25.05 -22.35 2.70
CA ALA A 128 -23.67 -21.92 2.86
C ALA A 128 -23.48 -21.03 4.11
N ILE A 129 -24.38 -20.07 4.33
CA ILE A 129 -24.38 -19.18 5.48
C ILE A 129 -24.70 -19.95 6.78
N ASP A 130 -25.61 -20.93 6.73
CA ASP A 130 -25.92 -21.82 7.85
C ASP A 130 -24.72 -22.67 8.26
N TYR A 131 -23.98 -23.23 7.28
CA TYR A 131 -22.76 -23.98 7.54
C TYR A 131 -21.67 -23.11 8.19
N ILE A 132 -21.41 -21.92 7.62
CA ILE A 132 -20.41 -20.97 8.15
C ILE A 132 -20.81 -20.47 9.54
N GLY A 133 -22.07 -20.04 9.71
CA GLY A 133 -22.61 -19.54 10.97
C GLY A 133 -22.53 -20.58 12.08
N GLY A 134 -23.01 -21.80 11.83
CA GLY A 134 -22.94 -22.90 12.81
C GLY A 134 -21.51 -23.23 13.23
N LYS A 135 -20.56 -23.24 12.28
CA LYS A 135 -19.13 -23.45 12.55
C LYS A 135 -18.53 -22.31 13.39
N LEU A 136 -18.76 -21.05 13.01
CA LEU A 136 -18.25 -19.89 13.74
C LEU A 136 -18.85 -19.81 15.15
N THR A 137 -20.16 -19.98 15.32
CA THR A 137 -20.79 -20.04 16.65
C THR A 137 -20.17 -21.14 17.53
N GLY A 138 -19.91 -22.32 16.97
CA GLY A 138 -19.22 -23.41 17.68
C GLY A 138 -17.80 -23.05 18.10
N ILE A 139 -17.04 -22.43 17.19
CA ILE A 139 -15.65 -21.99 17.44
C ILE A 139 -15.61 -20.89 18.51
N LYS A 140 -16.45 -19.84 18.41
CA LYS A 140 -16.53 -18.76 19.41
C LYS A 140 -16.86 -19.29 20.80
N LYS A 141 -17.79 -20.25 20.90
CA LYS A 141 -18.17 -20.89 22.18
C LYS A 141 -17.09 -21.77 22.79
N LYS A 142 -16.31 -22.50 21.97
CA LYS A 142 -15.32 -23.49 22.42
C LYS A 142 -13.92 -22.92 22.65
N HIS A 143 -13.48 -22.01 21.79
CA HIS A 143 -12.08 -21.53 21.73
C HIS A 143 -11.95 -20.01 21.88
N GLY A 144 -13.05 -19.27 21.80
CA GLY A 144 -13.06 -17.81 21.77
C GLY A 144 -13.15 -17.25 20.33
N ALA A 145 -13.47 -15.96 20.22
CA ALA A 145 -13.55 -15.29 18.92
C ALA A 145 -12.15 -15.06 18.31
N GLU A 146 -11.12 -14.92 19.14
CA GLU A 146 -9.72 -14.75 18.74
C GLU A 146 -9.16 -15.91 17.90
N SER A 147 -9.78 -17.09 17.99
CA SER A 147 -9.47 -18.26 17.17
C SER A 147 -9.87 -18.13 15.68
N VAL A 148 -10.27 -16.95 15.22
CA VAL A 148 -10.73 -16.70 13.85
C VAL A 148 -9.89 -15.62 13.18
N ILE A 149 -9.31 -15.92 12.02
CA ILE A 149 -8.63 -14.93 11.16
C ILE A 149 -9.55 -14.52 10.01
N MET A 150 -9.69 -13.21 9.79
CA MET A 150 -10.36 -12.62 8.63
C MET A 150 -9.35 -11.83 7.79
N ASP A 151 -9.00 -12.31 6.60
CA ASP A 151 -7.99 -11.76 5.70
C ASP A 151 -8.63 -11.23 4.40
N CYS A 152 -8.35 -9.97 4.05
CA CYS A 152 -9.03 -9.24 2.97
C CYS A 152 -8.19 -8.90 1.72
N GLY A 153 -6.94 -9.35 1.59
CA GLY A 153 -6.11 -8.99 0.41
C GLY A 153 -5.79 -7.48 0.29
N ASP A 154 -5.69 -6.94 -0.93
CA ASP A 154 -5.32 -5.52 -1.23
C ASP A 154 -6.42 -4.75 -1.97
N VAL A 155 -7.56 -4.57 -1.33
CA VAL A 155 -8.67 -3.78 -1.87
C VAL A 155 -9.22 -2.81 -0.83
N THR A 156 -9.70 -1.65 -1.30
CA THR A 156 -10.35 -0.64 -0.45
C THR A 156 -11.72 -1.06 0.08
N ASP A 157 -12.35 -2.08 -0.50
CA ASP A 157 -13.75 -2.47 -0.24
C ASP A 157 -13.90 -3.59 0.80
N ARG A 158 -13.07 -3.52 1.85
CA ARG A 158 -12.98 -4.51 2.93
C ARG A 158 -13.76 -4.16 4.20
N ASP A 159 -14.17 -2.89 4.35
CA ASP A 159 -14.73 -2.35 5.60
C ASP A 159 -15.99 -3.11 6.06
N GLN A 160 -16.81 -3.61 5.14
CA GLN A 160 -17.98 -4.46 5.46
C GLN A 160 -17.58 -5.72 6.22
N TYR A 161 -16.61 -6.48 5.70
CA TYR A 161 -16.13 -7.70 6.34
C TYR A 161 -15.39 -7.40 7.64
N TYR A 162 -14.56 -6.36 7.65
CA TYR A 162 -13.89 -5.90 8.87
C TYR A 162 -14.89 -5.55 9.97
N ARG A 163 -15.97 -4.82 9.63
CA ARG A 163 -17.04 -4.49 10.57
C ARG A 163 -17.65 -5.72 11.22
N LEU A 164 -18.00 -6.72 10.42
CA LEU A 164 -18.55 -7.99 10.92
C LEU A 164 -17.58 -8.70 11.86
N PHE A 165 -16.31 -8.87 11.46
CA PHE A 165 -15.36 -9.65 12.26
C PHE A 165 -14.85 -8.91 13.51
N PHE A 166 -14.76 -7.58 13.48
CA PHE A 166 -14.57 -6.76 14.69
C PHE A 166 -15.76 -6.89 15.66
N ALA A 167 -17.01 -6.90 15.17
CA ALA A 167 -18.20 -7.06 16.02
C ALA A 167 -18.35 -8.48 16.57
N TYR A 168 -18.06 -9.50 15.75
CA TYR A 168 -17.93 -10.90 16.19
C TYR A 168 -16.87 -11.07 17.28
N GLY A 169 -15.90 -10.14 17.35
CA GLY A 169 -14.97 -10.01 18.46
C GLY A 169 -13.62 -10.68 18.22
N THR A 170 -13.22 -10.94 16.96
CA THR A 170 -11.83 -11.33 16.68
C THR A 170 -10.95 -10.09 16.52
N PRO A 171 -9.78 -10.02 17.19
CA PRO A 171 -8.78 -9.01 16.89
C PRO A 171 -8.05 -9.30 15.57
N ASN A 172 -7.99 -10.56 15.13
CA ASN A 172 -7.16 -11.04 14.03
C ASN A 172 -7.84 -10.79 12.66
N THR A 173 -8.16 -9.51 12.39
CA THR A 173 -8.81 -9.01 11.17
C THR A 173 -7.82 -8.13 10.41
N THR A 174 -7.39 -8.58 9.23
CA THR A 174 -6.07 -8.28 8.65
C THR A 174 -6.08 -8.16 7.12
N GLU A 175 -5.06 -7.51 6.55
CA GLU A 175 -4.83 -7.38 5.11
C GLU A 175 -3.47 -7.98 4.73
N HIS A 176 -3.25 -8.18 3.43
CA HIS A 176 -1.97 -8.70 2.93
C HIS A 176 -0.79 -7.71 3.04
N GLY A 177 -0.94 -6.59 3.77
CA GLY A 177 0.03 -5.48 3.82
C GLY A 177 1.44 -5.95 4.15
N ALA A 178 1.56 -6.92 5.06
CA ALA A 178 2.75 -7.68 5.42
C ALA A 178 3.54 -8.25 4.22
N ILE A 179 2.87 -8.65 3.14
CA ILE A 179 3.49 -9.24 1.93
C ILE A 179 3.57 -8.26 0.75
N CYS A 180 3.37 -6.95 1.00
CA CYS A 180 3.27 -5.93 -0.04
C CYS A 180 4.37 -4.87 0.03
N ASP A 181 4.39 -4.01 1.06
CA ASP A 181 5.26 -2.82 1.07
C ASP A 181 5.58 -2.25 2.48
N VAL A 182 5.38 -2.98 3.58
CA VAL A 182 5.62 -2.47 4.95
C VAL A 182 7.00 -1.82 5.16
N PRO A 183 8.13 -2.39 4.69
CA PRO A 183 9.45 -1.80 4.94
C PRO A 183 9.64 -0.43 4.30
N ARG A 184 9.10 -0.20 3.08
CA ARG A 184 9.18 1.15 2.45
C ARG A 184 8.39 2.19 3.25
N ARG A 185 7.36 1.77 4.01
CA ARG A 185 6.52 2.64 4.85
C ARG A 185 7.17 3.08 6.17
N MET A 186 8.23 2.40 6.64
CA MET A 186 8.80 2.59 7.98
C MET A 186 9.30 4.02 8.24
N GLY A 187 10.26 4.51 7.46
CA GLY A 187 10.85 5.83 7.62
C GLY A 187 9.81 6.95 7.58
N PRO A 188 8.92 7.00 6.57
CA PRO A 188 7.81 7.95 6.51
C PRO A 188 6.93 7.90 7.76
N LYS A 189 6.62 6.70 8.24
CA LYS A 189 5.73 6.51 9.39
C LYS A 189 6.39 6.92 10.72
N LEU A 190 7.68 6.63 10.90
CA LEU A 190 8.46 7.09 12.06
C LEU A 190 8.60 8.61 12.09
N MET A 191 9.02 9.20 10.96
CA MET A 191 9.59 10.54 10.95
C MET A 191 8.58 11.63 10.61
N VAL A 192 7.52 11.33 9.85
CA VAL A 192 6.46 12.31 9.48
C VAL A 192 5.03 11.81 9.76
N GLY A 193 4.88 10.62 10.34
CA GLY A 193 3.58 10.02 10.68
C GLY A 193 2.76 9.50 9.49
N GLY A 194 3.26 9.67 8.25
CA GLY A 194 2.64 9.24 6.99
C GLY A 194 2.93 7.78 6.63
N LYS A 195 2.99 7.42 5.35
CA LYS A 195 3.44 6.06 4.94
C LYS A 195 4.16 5.99 3.59
N ARG A 196 3.84 6.79 2.56
CA ARG A 196 4.33 6.47 1.19
C ARG A 196 4.81 7.69 0.43
N TRP A 197 6.12 7.70 0.19
CA TRP A 197 6.83 8.82 -0.42
C TRP A 197 6.97 8.61 -1.91
N GLU A 198 6.35 9.49 -2.68
CA GLU A 198 6.25 9.45 -4.13
C GLU A 198 6.63 10.83 -4.72
N PRO A 199 7.04 10.92 -6.00
CA PRO A 199 7.58 12.15 -6.55
C PRO A 199 6.46 13.16 -6.83
N ASP A 200 6.70 14.44 -6.54
CA ASP A 200 5.73 15.55 -6.71
C ASP A 200 5.57 16.00 -8.17
N ILE A 201 5.59 15.04 -9.10
CA ILE A 201 5.68 15.26 -10.54
C ILE A 201 4.32 15.55 -11.19
N MET A 202 3.23 15.56 -10.42
CA MET A 202 1.91 16.03 -10.86
C MET A 202 1.20 16.87 -9.79
N ARG A 203 1.93 17.79 -9.16
CA ARG A 203 1.37 19.02 -8.57
C ARG A 203 1.01 19.95 -9.76
N PRO A 204 -0.11 20.70 -9.75
CA PRO A 204 -1.47 20.33 -9.29
C PRO A 204 -2.62 20.73 -10.24
N GLN A 205 -3.76 20.02 -10.27
CA GLN A 205 -4.91 20.48 -11.10
C GLN A 205 -5.86 21.49 -10.42
N LEU A 206 -5.77 21.69 -9.11
CA LEU A 206 -6.55 22.68 -8.37
C LEU A 206 -5.71 23.14 -7.18
N VAL A 207 -5.01 24.26 -7.33
CA VAL A 207 -4.24 24.86 -6.22
C VAL A 207 -4.54 26.34 -6.09
N ARG A 208 -4.62 26.77 -4.83
CA ARG A 208 -4.71 28.18 -4.46
C ARG A 208 -3.37 28.85 -4.76
N GLN A 209 -3.42 29.84 -5.64
CA GLN A 209 -2.29 30.66 -6.02
C GLN A 209 -2.09 31.78 -4.98
N ALA A 210 -0.89 32.38 -4.93
CA ALA A 210 -0.56 33.42 -3.95
C ALA A 210 -1.45 34.68 -4.08
N ASP A 211 -2.11 34.88 -5.21
CA ASP A 211 -3.09 35.93 -5.48
C ASP A 211 -4.53 35.60 -4.98
N GLY A 212 -4.73 34.43 -4.33
CA GLY A 212 -6.03 33.95 -3.86
C GLY A 212 -6.89 33.25 -4.93
N SER A 213 -6.47 33.24 -6.20
CA SER A 213 -7.19 32.54 -7.26
C SER A 213 -7.01 31.02 -7.18
N LEU A 214 -8.05 30.26 -7.54
CA LEU A 214 -7.96 28.82 -7.72
C LEU A 214 -7.64 28.53 -9.19
N LYS A 215 -6.48 27.94 -9.47
CA LYS A 215 -6.05 27.62 -10.85
C LYS A 215 -5.76 26.13 -11.01
N LYS A 216 -5.97 25.62 -12.23
CA LYS A 216 -5.40 24.35 -12.69
C LYS A 216 -3.99 24.62 -13.20
N ASP A 217 -2.98 23.99 -12.62
CA ASP A 217 -1.56 24.19 -12.95
C ASP A 217 -0.90 22.84 -13.26
N TYR A 218 -0.96 22.42 -14.53
CA TYR A 218 -0.38 21.14 -14.94
C TYR A 218 1.16 21.17 -15.08
N THR A 219 1.84 22.23 -14.63
CA THR A 219 3.27 22.42 -14.95
C THR A 219 4.23 21.60 -14.08
N TYR A 220 5.10 20.84 -14.74
CA TYR A 220 6.11 20.03 -14.08
C TYR A 220 7.17 20.87 -13.38
N LYS A 221 7.42 20.61 -12.08
CA LYS A 221 8.44 21.33 -11.29
C LYS A 221 9.70 20.52 -10.96
N THR A 222 9.59 19.20 -10.87
CA THR A 222 10.70 18.28 -10.52
C THR A 222 11.85 18.39 -11.51
N LYS A 223 13.10 18.42 -11.01
CA LYS A 223 14.32 18.50 -11.86
C LYS A 223 15.16 17.22 -11.82
N LEU A 224 14.98 16.39 -10.82
CA LEU A 224 15.58 15.07 -10.72
C LEU A 224 14.62 14.10 -10.04
N ILE A 225 14.39 12.93 -10.64
CA ILE A 225 13.74 11.79 -10.00
C ILE A 225 14.77 10.67 -9.88
N VAL A 226 14.91 10.10 -8.69
CA VAL A 226 15.70 8.88 -8.44
C VAL A 226 14.72 7.78 -8.04
N TYR A 227 14.48 6.85 -8.95
CA TYR A 227 13.63 5.69 -8.79
C TYR A 227 14.44 4.47 -8.34
N ASN A 228 14.39 4.15 -7.05
CA ASN A 228 15.02 2.94 -6.52
C ASN A 228 14.03 1.78 -6.48
N GLY A 229 14.25 0.71 -7.26
CA GLY A 229 13.36 -0.46 -7.33
C GLY A 229 11.92 -0.15 -7.75
N TRP A 230 11.72 0.93 -8.51
CA TRP A 230 10.40 1.43 -8.91
C TRP A 230 10.29 1.52 -10.43
N ASN A 231 9.23 0.92 -10.96
CA ASN A 231 9.00 0.77 -12.41
C ASN A 231 7.60 1.29 -12.79
N PRO A 232 7.35 2.60 -12.72
CA PRO A 232 6.04 3.19 -13.00
C PRO A 232 5.51 2.90 -14.42
N PHE A 233 6.36 2.51 -15.37
CA PHE A 233 5.97 2.25 -16.75
C PHE A 233 5.39 0.83 -16.99
N VAL A 234 5.56 -0.11 -16.05
CA VAL A 234 4.93 -1.45 -16.08
C VAL A 234 4.07 -1.68 -14.85
N ALA A 235 4.64 -1.42 -13.68
CA ALA A 235 3.92 -1.36 -12.42
C ALA A 235 3.24 0.02 -12.32
N THR A 236 2.26 0.26 -13.20
CA THR A 236 1.41 1.47 -13.26
C THR A 236 0.47 1.59 -12.04
N ARG A 237 0.94 1.20 -10.85
CA ARG A 237 0.24 1.26 -9.56
C ARG A 237 -0.01 2.71 -9.15
N ILE A 238 0.79 3.64 -9.67
CA ILE A 238 0.63 5.09 -9.48
C ILE A 238 0.65 5.70 -10.88
N PHE A 239 -0.53 5.81 -11.51
CA PHE A 239 -0.62 6.12 -12.92
C PHE A 239 -0.07 7.52 -13.25
N TYR A 240 -0.24 8.49 -12.34
CA TYR A 240 0.24 9.85 -12.51
C TYR A 240 1.77 9.90 -12.67
N GLU A 241 2.51 8.94 -12.11
CA GLU A 241 3.95 8.87 -12.30
C GLU A 241 4.34 8.48 -13.72
N SER A 242 3.63 7.52 -14.31
CA SER A 242 3.94 7.04 -15.67
C SER A 242 3.84 8.16 -16.71
N ARG A 243 2.81 9.02 -16.58
CA ARG A 243 2.64 10.22 -17.39
C ARG A 243 3.55 11.36 -16.94
N GLY A 244 3.62 11.64 -15.64
CA GLY A 244 4.34 12.78 -15.07
C GLY A 244 5.85 12.71 -15.24
N THR A 245 6.43 11.49 -15.24
CA THR A 245 7.86 11.31 -15.55
C THR A 245 8.15 11.76 -16.98
N VAL A 246 7.34 11.34 -17.95
CA VAL A 246 7.51 11.71 -19.36
C VAL A 246 7.31 13.22 -19.55
N GLY A 247 6.23 13.78 -18.98
CA GLY A 247 5.95 15.21 -19.04
C GLY A 247 7.07 16.06 -18.43
N ALA A 248 7.57 15.70 -17.24
CA ALA A 248 8.69 16.41 -16.60
C ALA A 248 9.98 16.35 -17.44
N LYS A 249 10.32 15.18 -18.01
CA LYS A 249 11.48 15.06 -18.92
C LYS A 249 11.37 16.00 -20.12
N VAL A 250 10.18 16.06 -20.75
CA VAL A 250 9.94 16.81 -21.99
C VAL A 250 9.82 18.32 -21.74
N GLU A 251 8.99 18.73 -20.77
CA GLU A 251 8.62 20.15 -20.61
C GLU A 251 9.61 20.96 -19.77
N ASN A 252 10.33 20.33 -18.84
CA ASN A 252 11.19 21.06 -17.91
C ASN A 252 12.65 20.55 -17.84
N GLY A 253 12.99 19.50 -18.60
CA GLY A 253 14.32 18.90 -18.63
C GLY A 253 14.66 18.05 -17.40
N CYS A 254 13.68 17.47 -16.72
CA CYS A 254 13.90 16.62 -15.55
C CYS A 254 14.84 15.45 -15.89
N LYS A 255 15.87 15.23 -15.07
CA LYS A 255 16.68 14.00 -15.14
C LYS A 255 15.99 12.86 -14.39
N VAL A 256 16.15 11.64 -14.89
CA VAL A 256 15.62 10.42 -14.26
C VAL A 256 16.77 9.45 -14.07
N VAL A 257 17.00 9.04 -12.83
CA VAL A 257 17.91 7.96 -12.46
C VAL A 257 17.07 6.77 -12.02
N VAL A 258 17.42 5.57 -12.48
CA VAL A 258 16.82 4.32 -11.98
C VAL A 258 17.89 3.45 -11.35
N ILE A 259 17.66 3.03 -10.12
CA ILE A 259 18.50 2.12 -9.35
C ILE A 259 17.72 0.80 -9.26
N ASP A 260 18.07 -0.18 -10.08
CA ASP A 260 17.30 -1.41 -10.27
C ASP A 260 18.26 -2.51 -10.76
N PRO A 261 18.36 -3.69 -10.12
CA PRO A 261 19.18 -4.80 -10.62
C PRO A 261 18.79 -5.26 -12.05
N SER A 262 17.60 -4.91 -12.52
CA SER A 262 17.11 -5.18 -13.88
C SER A 262 17.05 -3.92 -14.73
N LEU A 263 17.35 -4.03 -16.02
CA LEU A 263 17.05 -2.99 -17.02
C LEU A 263 15.53 -2.97 -17.30
N SER A 264 14.75 -2.47 -16.35
CA SER A 264 13.29 -2.34 -16.44
C SER A 264 12.86 -1.31 -17.49
N ASN A 265 11.57 -1.29 -17.89
CA ASN A 265 11.08 -0.33 -18.88
C ASN A 265 11.26 1.14 -18.45
N THR A 266 11.22 1.43 -17.15
CA THR A 266 11.59 2.76 -16.62
C THR A 266 13.10 2.99 -16.73
N ALA A 267 13.94 2.01 -16.39
CA ALA A 267 15.40 2.10 -16.55
C ALA A 267 15.83 2.35 -18.01
N ALA A 268 15.21 1.66 -18.97
CA ALA A 268 15.43 1.85 -20.41
C ALA A 268 14.96 3.22 -20.96
N LYS A 269 14.36 4.08 -20.12
CA LYS A 269 13.97 5.47 -20.41
C LYS A 269 14.60 6.48 -19.44
N ALA A 270 15.40 6.00 -18.49
CA ALA A 270 16.19 6.82 -17.59
C ALA A 270 17.35 7.49 -18.33
N ASP A 271 17.91 8.53 -17.74
CA ASP A 271 19.16 9.16 -18.19
C ASP A 271 20.38 8.47 -17.58
N ILE A 272 20.21 7.83 -16.42
CA ILE A 272 21.19 6.98 -15.76
C ILE A 272 20.47 5.74 -15.23
N TRP A 273 20.99 4.56 -15.55
CA TRP A 273 20.63 3.31 -14.88
C TRP A 273 21.82 2.80 -14.06
N LEU A 274 21.56 2.44 -12.81
CA LEU A 274 22.53 1.79 -11.91
C LEU A 274 21.96 0.42 -11.52
N SER A 275 22.79 -0.62 -11.65
CA SER A 275 22.42 -2.01 -11.37
C SER A 275 23.09 -2.50 -10.08
N PRO A 276 22.51 -2.24 -8.89
CA PRO A 276 23.04 -2.77 -7.64
C PRO A 276 22.84 -4.30 -7.53
N ARG A 277 23.63 -4.94 -6.66
CA ARG A 277 23.28 -6.25 -6.10
C ARG A 277 21.96 -6.12 -5.31
N ALA A 278 21.02 -7.03 -5.54
CA ALA A 278 19.72 -7.00 -4.85
C ALA A 278 19.89 -7.02 -3.31
N GLY A 279 19.10 -6.19 -2.63
CA GLY A 279 19.17 -5.97 -1.19
C GLY A 279 20.13 -4.87 -0.74
N THR A 280 21.00 -4.32 -1.59
CA THR A 280 22.02 -3.36 -1.14
C THR A 280 21.56 -1.90 -1.11
N ASP A 281 20.25 -1.67 -1.15
CA ASP A 281 19.62 -0.34 -1.15
C ASP A 281 20.02 0.52 0.07
N GLY A 282 19.96 -0.08 1.27
CA GLY A 282 20.33 0.59 2.51
C GLY A 282 21.82 0.94 2.56
N ASP A 283 22.65 0.11 1.94
CA ASP A 283 24.10 0.27 1.85
C ASP A 283 24.43 1.48 0.95
N LEU A 284 23.78 1.55 -0.22
CA LEU A 284 23.87 2.68 -1.14
C LEU A 284 23.39 4.00 -0.51
N PHE A 285 22.19 4.00 0.08
CA PHE A 285 21.64 5.21 0.70
C PHE A 285 22.47 5.67 1.91
N GLY A 286 23.03 4.74 2.67
CA GLY A 286 23.98 5.05 3.74
C GLY A 286 25.22 5.78 3.22
N ALA A 287 25.82 5.31 2.13
CA ALA A 287 26.95 5.99 1.51
C ALA A 287 26.58 7.35 0.89
N MET A 288 25.40 7.49 0.29
CA MET A 288 24.89 8.80 -0.17
C MET A 288 24.77 9.79 1.00
N LEU A 289 24.23 9.35 2.14
CA LEU A 289 24.09 10.19 3.33
C LEU A 289 25.45 10.58 3.90
N ARG A 290 26.40 9.64 3.98
CA ARG A 290 27.78 9.93 4.43
C ARG A 290 28.47 10.94 3.49
N TYR A 291 28.42 10.71 2.17
CA TYR A 291 29.02 11.63 1.18
C TYR A 291 28.48 13.05 1.34
N ILE A 292 27.16 13.21 1.43
CA ILE A 292 26.50 14.52 1.60
C ILE A 292 26.94 15.19 2.92
N LEU A 293 27.04 14.44 4.02
CA LEU A 293 27.48 14.97 5.32
C LEU A 293 28.98 15.29 5.40
N GLU A 294 29.82 14.60 4.64
CA GLU A 294 31.28 14.88 4.57
C GLU A 294 31.62 16.03 3.61
N ASN A 295 30.78 16.29 2.60
CA ASN A 295 31.11 17.21 1.50
C ASN A 295 30.21 18.45 1.40
N ASP A 296 29.20 18.63 2.27
CA ASP A 296 28.37 19.86 2.30
C ASP A 296 29.22 21.10 2.59
N ASN A 297 29.13 22.09 1.70
CA ASN A 297 29.73 23.41 1.90
C ASN A 297 28.74 24.50 1.47
N GLN A 298 28.18 25.20 2.46
CA GLN A 298 27.18 26.25 2.25
C GLN A 298 27.70 27.48 1.48
N ASN A 299 29.02 27.63 1.38
CA ASN A 299 29.69 28.72 0.66
C ASN A 299 30.06 28.37 -0.79
N ASP A 300 29.93 27.10 -1.20
CA ASP A 300 30.21 26.63 -2.57
C ASP A 300 28.89 26.20 -3.25
N PRO A 301 28.39 26.93 -4.27
CA PRO A 301 27.17 26.58 -4.98
C PRO A 301 27.15 25.21 -5.66
N ASN A 302 28.30 24.52 -5.80
CA ASN A 302 28.38 23.15 -6.32
C ASN A 302 28.42 22.08 -5.21
N LYS A 303 28.60 22.49 -3.95
CA LYS A 303 28.67 21.59 -2.78
C LYS A 303 27.64 21.92 -1.70
N LYS A 304 26.74 22.87 -1.95
CA LYS A 304 25.61 23.19 -1.09
C LYS A 304 24.50 22.13 -1.23
N TYR A 305 24.64 21.04 -0.48
CA TYR A 305 23.75 19.89 -0.56
C TYR A 305 22.62 19.94 0.48
N ILE A 306 22.91 20.46 1.67
CA ILE A 306 22.02 20.44 2.83
C ILE A 306 21.27 21.78 2.94
N ASP A 307 19.95 21.72 3.05
CA ASP A 307 19.08 22.84 3.43
C ASP A 307 18.94 22.89 4.95
N TRP A 308 19.94 23.44 5.65
CA TRP A 308 19.99 23.47 7.11
C TRP A 308 18.78 24.13 7.80
N SER A 309 17.90 24.81 7.06
CA SER A 309 16.61 25.26 7.59
C SER A 309 15.74 24.11 8.09
N PHE A 310 15.94 22.87 7.63
CA PHE A 310 15.20 21.68 8.11
C PHE A 310 15.24 21.54 9.64
N LYS A 311 16.31 21.99 10.31
CA LYS A 311 16.45 21.96 11.78
C LYS A 311 15.30 22.70 12.49
N LYS A 312 14.77 23.77 11.90
CA LYS A 312 13.62 24.55 12.42
C LYS A 312 12.30 23.76 12.39
N TYR A 313 12.20 22.77 11.51
CA TYR A 313 10.99 21.97 11.26
C TYR A 313 11.15 20.52 11.73
N SER A 314 12.15 20.23 12.58
CA SER A 314 12.49 18.86 13.02
C SER A 314 12.94 18.78 14.47
N ALA A 315 12.89 17.58 15.04
CA ALA A 315 13.34 17.28 16.39
C ALA A 315 14.29 16.06 16.39
N GLY A 316 15.37 16.13 17.18
CA GLY A 316 16.29 15.00 17.40
C GLY A 316 17.35 14.77 16.32
N TRP A 317 17.57 15.71 15.39
CA TRP A 317 18.57 15.56 14.32
C TRP A 317 19.98 15.27 14.86
N GLN A 318 20.40 15.96 15.93
CA GLN A 318 21.73 15.82 16.51
C GLN A 318 21.99 14.40 17.02
N ASP A 319 20.98 13.79 17.66
CA ASP A 319 21.05 12.41 18.14
C ASP A 319 21.17 11.43 16.96
N PHE A 320 20.43 11.66 15.88
CA PHE A 320 20.45 10.85 14.65
C PHE A 320 21.81 10.95 13.95
N GLU A 321 22.31 12.17 13.76
CA GLU A 321 23.59 12.45 13.12
C GLU A 321 24.74 11.79 13.88
N ALA A 322 24.76 11.93 15.22
CA ALA A 322 25.76 11.29 16.07
C ALA A 322 25.68 9.76 16.03
N ALA A 323 24.46 9.20 16.11
CA ALA A 323 24.24 7.76 16.03
C ALA A 323 24.63 7.18 14.65
N PHE A 324 24.35 7.88 13.55
CA PHE A 324 24.80 7.50 12.20
C PHE A 324 26.33 7.58 12.09
N LYS A 325 26.93 8.71 12.47
CA LYS A 325 28.41 8.90 12.46
C LYS A 325 29.16 7.90 13.34
N SER A 326 28.53 7.34 14.38
CA SER A 326 29.12 6.27 15.21
C SER A 326 29.47 4.99 14.43
N TRP A 327 28.91 4.78 13.25
CA TRP A 327 29.22 3.66 12.36
C TRP A 327 30.42 3.91 11.45
N TRP A 328 30.81 5.16 11.19
CA TRP A 328 31.87 5.49 10.22
C TRP A 328 33.25 4.97 10.61
N LYS A 329 33.45 4.62 11.89
CA LYS A 329 34.69 4.00 12.42
C LYS A 329 34.56 2.49 12.68
N LYS A 330 33.41 1.89 12.38
CA LYS A 330 33.20 0.44 12.43
C LYS A 330 33.51 -0.14 11.05
N GLU A 331 33.98 -1.37 11.02
CA GLU A 331 34.31 -2.09 9.79
C GLU A 331 33.26 -3.18 9.52
N ASP A 332 32.92 -3.39 8.25
CA ASP A 332 32.10 -4.51 7.82
C ASP A 332 32.93 -5.81 7.88
N PRO A 333 32.47 -6.84 8.61
CA PRO A 333 33.22 -8.10 8.75
C PRO A 333 33.39 -8.88 7.44
N ILE A 334 32.71 -8.52 6.35
CA ILE A 334 32.89 -9.16 5.03
C ILE A 334 34.15 -8.67 4.32
N ASN A 335 34.45 -7.36 4.37
CA ASN A 335 35.48 -6.73 3.54
C ASN A 335 36.48 -5.84 4.31
N GLY A 336 36.29 -5.64 5.61
CA GLY A 336 37.14 -4.79 6.46
C GLY A 336 37.04 -3.30 6.16
N LEU A 337 36.10 -2.87 5.31
CA LEU A 337 35.93 -1.47 4.93
C LEU A 337 35.01 -0.75 5.91
N SER A 338 35.29 0.53 6.16
CA SER A 338 34.50 1.35 7.08
C SER A 338 33.07 1.54 6.58
N TYR A 339 32.06 1.27 7.42
CA TYR A 339 30.65 1.39 7.01
C TYR A 339 30.33 2.75 6.39
N PHE A 340 29.48 2.70 5.38
CA PHE A 340 29.01 3.84 4.59
C PHE A 340 30.09 4.58 3.78
N SER A 341 31.36 4.15 3.76
CA SER A 341 32.33 4.75 2.82
C SER A 341 31.95 4.42 1.37
N LEU A 342 32.44 5.23 0.42
CA LEU A 342 32.19 4.98 -1.00
C LEU A 342 32.85 3.67 -1.46
N GLU A 343 34.01 3.31 -0.89
CA GLU A 343 34.69 2.03 -1.13
C GLU A 343 33.86 0.85 -0.61
N TRP A 344 33.35 0.94 0.62
CA TRP A 344 32.51 -0.09 1.23
C TRP A 344 31.23 -0.30 0.43
N ALA A 345 30.54 0.78 0.07
CA ALA A 345 29.32 0.69 -0.71
C ALA A 345 29.60 0.21 -2.15
N ALA A 346 30.75 0.55 -2.74
CA ALA A 346 31.11 0.04 -4.06
C ALA A 346 31.31 -1.48 -4.07
N ASP A 347 32.05 -2.01 -3.08
CA ASP A 347 32.18 -3.45 -2.91
C ASP A 347 30.82 -4.10 -2.64
N ARG A 348 30.08 -3.64 -1.63
CA ARG A 348 28.77 -4.20 -1.25
C ARG A 348 27.76 -4.18 -2.39
N THR A 349 27.55 -3.03 -3.02
CA THR A 349 26.50 -2.83 -4.04
C THR A 349 26.90 -3.30 -5.44
N GLY A 350 28.20 -3.41 -5.74
CA GLY A 350 28.69 -3.63 -7.11
C GLY A 350 28.58 -2.39 -8.03
N ILE A 351 28.04 -1.26 -7.56
CA ILE A 351 28.08 0.02 -8.29
C ILE A 351 29.46 0.63 -8.08
N SER A 352 30.10 1.20 -9.11
CA SER A 352 31.44 1.77 -8.93
C SER A 352 31.46 2.97 -7.96
N LYS A 353 32.56 3.14 -7.22
CA LYS A 353 32.80 4.28 -6.31
C LYS A 353 32.40 5.62 -6.95
N LYS A 354 32.83 5.82 -8.20
CA LYS A 354 32.57 7.02 -9.00
C LYS A 354 31.07 7.23 -9.26
N GLN A 355 30.33 6.19 -9.64
CA GLN A 355 28.88 6.31 -9.85
C GLN A 355 28.11 6.63 -8.55
N ILE A 356 28.55 6.09 -7.41
CA ILE A 356 27.97 6.41 -6.10
C ILE A 356 28.23 7.88 -5.75
N GLU A 357 29.46 8.36 -5.96
CA GLU A 357 29.82 9.77 -5.80
C GLU A 357 29.00 10.69 -6.73
N GLU A 358 28.94 10.38 -8.02
CA GLU A 358 28.18 11.15 -9.01
C GLU A 358 26.69 11.20 -8.68
N LEU A 359 26.08 10.09 -8.25
CA LEU A 359 24.69 10.04 -7.78
C LEU A 359 24.49 10.90 -6.53
N SER A 360 25.41 10.80 -5.56
CA SER A 360 25.34 11.52 -4.29
C SER A 360 25.44 13.04 -4.49
N HIS A 361 26.39 13.47 -5.32
CA HIS A 361 26.52 14.85 -5.76
C HIS A 361 25.29 15.32 -6.54
N LEU A 362 24.83 14.56 -7.54
CA LEU A 362 23.68 14.92 -8.38
C LEU A 362 22.40 15.10 -7.55
N PHE A 363 22.12 14.19 -6.61
CA PHE A 363 20.97 14.30 -5.70
C PHE A 363 21.16 15.42 -4.66
N GLY A 364 22.37 15.55 -4.12
CA GLY A 364 22.75 16.62 -3.20
C GLY A 364 22.52 18.00 -3.82
N ILE A 365 22.95 18.22 -5.05
CA ILE A 365 22.97 19.56 -5.68
C ILE A 365 21.70 19.91 -6.46
N THR A 366 20.99 18.93 -7.04
CA THR A 366 19.78 19.21 -7.83
C THR A 366 18.60 19.53 -6.91
N LYS A 367 17.89 20.62 -7.18
CA LYS A 367 16.68 21.05 -6.45
C LYS A 367 15.65 21.60 -7.44
N PRO A 368 14.34 21.28 -7.27
CA PRO A 368 13.80 20.20 -6.44
C PRO A 368 14.11 18.82 -7.04
N ALA A 369 14.37 17.85 -6.16
CA ALA A 369 14.60 16.45 -6.52
C ALA A 369 13.72 15.51 -5.68
N ALA A 370 13.49 14.30 -6.18
CA ALA A 370 12.71 13.27 -5.49
C ALA A 370 13.50 11.95 -5.46
N LEU A 371 13.97 11.52 -4.29
CA LEU A 371 14.43 10.15 -4.10
C LEU A 371 13.26 9.32 -3.57
N VAL A 372 12.82 8.35 -4.36
CA VAL A 372 11.66 7.50 -4.04
C VAL A 372 12.02 6.04 -4.28
N TRP A 373 11.40 5.16 -3.50
CA TRP A 373 11.82 3.77 -3.41
C TRP A 373 10.64 2.81 -3.39
N GLY A 374 10.78 1.70 -4.09
CA GLY A 374 9.67 0.87 -4.53
C GLY A 374 9.24 -0.23 -3.58
N MET A 375 8.26 -1.02 -4.04
CA MET A 375 7.78 -2.19 -3.30
C MET A 375 8.85 -3.27 -3.25
N GLN A 376 9.42 -3.65 -4.41
CA GLN A 376 10.41 -4.73 -4.46
C GLN A 376 11.74 -4.31 -3.83
N SER A 377 12.39 -3.25 -4.35
CA SER A 377 13.61 -2.69 -3.77
C SER A 377 13.31 -1.33 -3.14
N PRO A 378 13.51 -1.11 -1.83
CA PRO A 378 13.95 -2.04 -0.81
C PRO A 378 12.80 -2.74 -0.06
N GLY A 379 11.55 -2.52 -0.47
CA GLY A 379 10.39 -2.93 0.33
C GLY A 379 10.24 -4.45 0.50
N HIS A 380 10.88 -5.30 -0.31
CA HIS A 380 10.92 -6.78 -0.18
C HIS A 380 12.29 -7.24 0.37
N HIS A 381 13.12 -6.33 0.90
CA HIS A 381 14.48 -6.61 1.39
C HIS A 381 14.62 -6.40 2.90
N TYR A 382 15.53 -7.14 3.51
CA TYR A 382 15.69 -7.16 4.98
C TYR A 382 16.14 -5.80 5.53
N ASN A 383 17.02 -5.08 4.85
CA ASN A 383 17.50 -3.77 5.29
C ASN A 383 16.53 -2.64 4.86
N GLY A 384 15.36 -2.96 4.30
CA GLY A 384 14.44 -1.98 3.73
C GLY A 384 13.84 -0.99 4.73
N TYR A 385 13.79 -1.37 6.01
CA TYR A 385 13.46 -0.44 7.09
C TYR A 385 14.57 0.61 7.28
N CYS A 386 15.85 0.20 7.28
CA CYS A 386 16.99 1.12 7.33
C CYS A 386 17.07 1.99 6.06
N ALA A 387 16.88 1.39 4.88
CA ALA A 387 16.83 2.11 3.61
C ALA A 387 15.71 3.16 3.60
N SER A 388 14.50 2.82 4.09
CA SER A 388 13.38 3.76 4.21
C SER A 388 13.69 4.93 5.17
N ILE A 389 14.31 4.66 6.32
CA ILE A 389 14.74 5.70 7.28
C ILE A 389 15.79 6.64 6.66
N ILE A 390 16.83 6.09 6.03
CA ILE A 390 17.90 6.88 5.40
C ILE A 390 17.38 7.63 4.16
N GLY A 391 16.48 7.03 3.38
CA GLY A 391 15.83 7.67 2.23
C GLY A 391 14.95 8.87 2.62
N VAL A 392 14.25 8.80 3.77
CA VAL A 392 13.58 9.97 4.34
C VAL A 392 14.59 11.02 4.78
N ALA A 393 15.62 10.64 5.55
CA ALA A 393 16.65 11.56 6.02
C ALA A 393 17.30 12.33 4.84
N LEU A 394 17.70 11.62 3.78
CA LEU A 394 18.25 12.18 2.54
C LEU A 394 17.35 13.25 1.94
N ASN A 395 16.07 12.96 1.72
CA ASN A 395 15.12 13.92 1.15
C ASN A 395 14.82 15.11 2.10
N VAL A 396 14.79 14.89 3.42
CA VAL A 396 14.53 15.96 4.40
C VAL A 396 15.72 16.93 4.47
N ILE A 397 16.95 16.42 4.67
CA ILE A 397 18.12 17.29 4.85
C ILE A 397 18.50 18.02 3.56
N THR A 398 18.23 17.43 2.39
CA THR A 398 18.41 18.10 1.09
C THR A 398 17.26 19.05 0.73
N GLY A 399 16.33 19.32 1.66
CA GLY A 399 15.27 20.31 1.50
C GLY A 399 14.13 19.91 0.55
N ASN A 400 14.12 18.66 0.08
CA ASN A 400 13.23 18.14 -0.97
C ASN A 400 11.84 17.71 -0.46
N PHE A 401 11.67 17.40 0.82
CA PHE A 401 10.36 17.05 1.39
C PHE A 401 9.38 18.24 1.36
N ASP A 402 8.21 18.01 0.77
CA ASP A 402 7.14 18.99 0.49
C ASP A 402 7.53 20.24 -0.33
N ALA A 403 8.76 20.32 -0.84
CA ALA A 403 9.09 21.27 -1.88
C ALA A 403 8.25 20.98 -3.15
N PRO A 404 7.70 21.99 -3.84
CA PRO A 404 7.06 21.81 -5.14
C PRO A 404 8.03 21.16 -6.14
N GLY A 405 7.66 20.00 -6.69
CA GLY A 405 8.52 19.17 -7.52
C GLY A 405 9.50 18.26 -6.76
N GLY A 406 9.48 18.27 -5.42
CA GLY A 406 10.28 17.39 -4.57
C GLY A 406 9.58 16.06 -4.32
N VAL A 407 9.52 15.63 -3.06
CA VAL A 407 8.83 14.40 -2.63
C VAL A 407 7.61 14.70 -1.74
N ILE A 408 6.55 13.92 -1.91
CA ILE A 408 5.28 14.03 -1.18
C ILE A 408 4.99 12.74 -0.44
N ASP A 409 4.22 12.79 0.65
CA ASP A 409 3.64 11.59 1.25
C ASP A 409 2.16 11.48 0.90
N CYS A 410 1.79 10.43 0.15
CA CYS A 410 0.43 10.22 -0.33
C CYS A 410 -0.60 10.03 0.81
N GLU A 411 -0.22 9.47 1.97
CA GLU A 411 -1.15 9.30 3.10
C GLU A 411 -1.47 10.63 3.79
N LEU A 412 -0.62 11.64 3.61
CA LEU A 412 -0.75 12.95 4.25
C LEU A 412 -1.67 13.89 3.44
N VAL A 413 -1.95 13.54 2.17
CA VAL A 413 -2.88 14.25 1.27
C VAL A 413 -4.18 13.47 0.98
N LYS A 414 -4.18 12.14 1.10
CA LYS A 414 -5.37 11.27 1.01
C LYS A 414 -6.51 11.79 1.89
N SER A 415 -7.76 11.78 1.44
CA SER A 415 -8.90 12.24 2.24
C SER A 415 -9.30 11.26 3.35
N ASP A 416 -9.96 11.76 4.41
CA ASP A 416 -10.61 10.92 5.42
C ASP A 416 -11.88 10.26 4.84
N LYS A 417 -12.03 8.95 5.08
CA LYS A 417 -13.27 8.18 4.92
C LYS A 417 -13.46 7.26 6.13
N GLY A 418 -14.70 6.95 6.51
CA GLY A 418 -14.97 5.97 7.56
C GLY A 418 -16.23 6.18 8.41
N GLY A 419 -16.10 6.82 9.57
CA GLY A 419 -17.16 6.81 10.59
C GLY A 419 -17.31 5.44 11.28
N SER A 420 -18.50 5.15 11.81
CA SER A 420 -18.75 3.88 12.51
C SER A 420 -18.74 2.68 11.56
N ALA A 421 -19.03 2.89 10.27
CA ALA A 421 -18.97 1.90 9.21
C ALA A 421 -17.69 1.05 9.25
N THR A 422 -16.54 1.64 9.59
CA THR A 422 -15.24 0.96 9.75
C THR A 422 -15.19 -0.15 10.82
N GLY A 423 -16.19 -0.21 11.72
CA GLY A 423 -16.28 -1.21 12.79
C GLY A 423 -15.26 -1.05 13.93
N LYS A 424 -14.35 -0.07 13.85
CA LYS A 424 -13.24 0.08 14.82
C LYS A 424 -13.70 0.27 16.26
N GLN A 425 -14.91 0.79 16.49
CA GLN A 425 -15.53 0.91 17.81
C GLN A 425 -15.74 -0.43 18.53
N PHE A 426 -15.82 -1.55 17.80
CA PHE A 426 -15.97 -2.88 18.41
C PHE A 426 -14.65 -3.41 19.00
N LYS A 427 -13.49 -2.92 18.52
CA LYS A 427 -12.15 -3.38 18.97
C LYS A 427 -11.84 -3.07 20.44
N SER A 428 -12.42 -1.98 20.96
CA SER A 428 -12.29 -1.55 22.36
C SER A 428 -13.30 -2.21 23.31
N LYS A 429 -14.08 -3.20 22.85
CA LYS A 429 -14.96 -3.99 23.71
C LYS A 429 -14.14 -4.69 24.80
N LYS A 430 -14.57 -4.59 26.05
CA LYS A 430 -13.99 -5.36 27.17
C LYS A 430 -14.42 -6.82 27.11
N ILE A 431 -13.48 -7.71 27.36
CA ILE A 431 -13.65 -9.16 27.42
C ILE A 431 -12.81 -9.73 28.58
N LYS A 432 -13.21 -10.91 29.07
CA LYS A 432 -12.58 -11.61 30.18
C LYS A 432 -11.96 -12.93 29.71
N ARG A 433 -10.80 -13.30 30.25
CA ARG A 433 -10.12 -14.58 30.01
C ARG A 433 -9.59 -15.15 31.32
N MET A 434 -9.57 -16.47 31.42
CA MET A 434 -8.97 -17.18 32.55
C MET A 434 -7.49 -17.43 32.26
N ILE A 435 -6.61 -16.89 33.08
CA ILE A 435 -5.15 -17.01 32.96
C ILE A 435 -4.60 -17.42 34.32
N ASP A 436 -3.88 -18.53 34.40
CA ASP A 436 -3.32 -19.10 35.64
C ASP A 436 -4.36 -19.19 36.78
N GLY A 437 -5.59 -19.59 36.44
CA GLY A 437 -6.71 -19.71 37.38
C GLY A 437 -7.37 -18.39 37.82
N LYS A 438 -6.94 -17.25 37.27
CA LYS A 438 -7.50 -15.91 37.57
C LYS A 438 -8.27 -15.35 36.38
N GLU A 439 -9.40 -14.69 36.67
CA GLU A 439 -10.10 -13.91 35.65
C GLU A 439 -9.36 -12.59 35.41
N VAL A 440 -9.00 -12.33 34.16
CA VAL A 440 -8.34 -11.11 33.70
C VAL A 440 -9.25 -10.41 32.70
N GLU A 441 -9.39 -9.09 32.82
CA GLU A 441 -10.15 -8.27 31.88
C GLU A 441 -9.23 -7.41 30.99
N GLY A 442 -9.60 -7.23 29.74
CA GLY A 442 -8.88 -6.42 28.76
C GLY A 442 -9.76 -6.12 27.54
N GLU A 443 -9.23 -5.37 26.58
CA GLU A 443 -9.92 -5.11 25.31
C GLU A 443 -9.67 -6.25 24.32
N VAL A 444 -10.60 -6.51 23.40
CA VAL A 444 -10.45 -7.53 22.34
C VAL A 444 -9.11 -7.40 21.62
N GLU A 445 -8.69 -6.17 21.30
CA GLU A 445 -7.40 -5.89 20.65
C GLU A 445 -6.17 -6.42 21.42
N HIS A 446 -6.25 -6.58 22.74
CA HIS A 446 -5.14 -7.10 23.55
C HIS A 446 -4.88 -8.61 23.33
N LEU A 447 -5.73 -9.29 22.55
CA LEU A 447 -5.52 -10.66 22.09
C LEU A 447 -4.90 -10.74 20.67
N HIS A 448 -4.63 -9.61 20.00
CA HIS A 448 -4.10 -9.61 18.63
C HIS A 448 -2.75 -10.30 18.54
N MET A 449 -2.66 -11.36 17.71
CA MET A 449 -1.46 -12.21 17.57
C MET A 449 -0.19 -11.40 17.28
N ASP A 450 -0.29 -10.41 16.39
CA ASP A 450 0.85 -9.62 15.94
C ASP A 450 1.10 -8.32 16.74
N LEU A 451 0.30 -8.00 17.76
CA LEU A 451 0.55 -6.82 18.62
C LEU A 451 0.89 -7.20 20.06
N PHE A 452 0.50 -8.40 20.49
CA PHE A 452 0.64 -8.89 21.87
C PHE A 452 1.15 -10.33 21.96
N GLY A 453 1.26 -11.06 20.85
CA GLY A 453 1.78 -12.42 20.80
C GLY A 453 3.29 -12.54 20.98
N SER A 454 3.77 -13.79 21.04
CA SER A 454 5.16 -14.13 21.40
C SER A 454 6.21 -13.89 20.32
N LYS A 455 5.82 -13.96 19.04
CA LYS A 455 6.77 -14.00 17.90
C LYS A 455 7.07 -12.61 17.36
N TYR A 456 6.05 -11.92 16.86
CA TYR A 456 6.17 -10.63 16.18
C TYR A 456 5.17 -9.58 16.73
N PRO A 457 5.06 -9.36 18.07
CA PRO A 457 4.27 -8.26 18.67
C PRO A 457 4.72 -6.90 18.16
N ALA A 458 5.99 -6.90 17.74
CA ALA A 458 6.58 -6.05 16.77
C ALA A 458 5.85 -6.17 15.41
N ALA A 459 4.59 -5.77 15.20
CA ALA A 459 4.00 -5.63 13.85
C ALA A 459 3.40 -4.24 13.58
N TRP A 460 3.58 -3.75 12.35
CA TRP A 460 3.00 -2.46 11.91
C TRP A 460 1.89 -2.58 10.87
N ASP A 461 1.90 -3.65 10.08
CA ASP A 461 0.82 -4.04 9.16
C ASP A 461 0.83 -5.59 9.07
N ASP A 462 0.69 -6.27 10.22
CA ASP A 462 0.54 -7.74 10.43
C ASP A 462 1.70 -8.68 10.01
N ALA A 463 1.56 -9.99 10.26
CA ALA A 463 2.56 -11.04 9.98
C ALA A 463 1.97 -12.28 9.27
N VAL A 464 1.22 -12.06 8.17
CA VAL A 464 0.55 -13.07 7.32
C VAL A 464 1.35 -14.35 7.06
N ALA A 465 2.67 -14.23 6.94
CA ALA A 465 3.58 -15.34 6.75
C ALA A 465 3.51 -16.44 7.83
N ASP A 466 3.23 -16.10 9.09
CA ASP A 466 3.26 -17.06 10.22
C ASP A 466 1.92 -17.78 10.40
N TYR A 467 0.90 -17.49 9.58
CA TYR A 467 -0.41 -18.15 9.68
C TYR A 467 -0.33 -19.69 9.59
N PRO A 468 0.50 -20.30 8.72
CA PRO A 468 0.73 -21.74 8.76
C PRO A 468 1.21 -22.27 10.12
N ASN A 469 2.04 -21.51 10.85
CA ASN A 469 2.41 -21.87 12.23
C ASN A 469 1.24 -21.64 13.18
N ALA A 470 0.55 -20.50 13.11
CA ALA A 470 -0.59 -20.19 14.00
C ALA A 470 -1.75 -21.19 13.86
N PHE A 471 -1.98 -21.73 12.66
CA PHE A 471 -2.91 -22.85 12.40
C PHE A 471 -2.45 -24.17 13.03
N MET A 472 -1.14 -24.37 13.18
CA MET A 472 -0.54 -25.62 13.65
C MET A 472 -0.26 -25.65 15.16
N GLU A 473 0.14 -24.51 15.72
CA GLU A 473 0.69 -24.31 17.07
C GLU A 473 -0.23 -23.46 17.97
N GLY A 474 -1.06 -22.59 17.38
CA GLY A 474 -1.79 -21.55 18.12
C GLY A 474 -0.97 -20.27 18.33
N VAL A 475 -1.43 -19.44 19.27
CA VAL A 475 -0.88 -18.10 19.58
C VAL A 475 -0.70 -17.97 21.10
N ASP A 476 0.52 -17.69 21.54
CA ASP A 476 0.83 -17.32 22.93
C ASP A 476 0.86 -15.81 23.09
N ILE A 477 0.09 -15.25 24.03
CA ILE A 477 0.13 -13.83 24.38
C ILE A 477 1.22 -13.57 25.43
N LYS A 478 2.14 -12.66 25.09
CA LYS A 478 3.33 -12.32 25.90
C LYS A 478 3.33 -10.88 26.42
N TYR A 479 2.50 -10.01 25.88
CA TYR A 479 2.43 -8.59 26.23
C TYR A 479 0.98 -8.17 26.54
N GLY A 480 0.80 -7.04 27.22
CA GLY A 480 -0.53 -6.55 27.57
C GLY A 480 -1.17 -7.31 28.75
N PRO A 481 -2.46 -7.06 29.05
CA PRO A 481 -3.12 -7.65 30.21
C PRO A 481 -3.28 -9.18 30.10
N PHE A 482 -3.48 -9.72 28.88
CA PHE A 482 -3.68 -11.16 28.69
C PHE A 482 -2.38 -11.97 28.58
N ARG A 483 -1.26 -11.46 29.12
CA ARG A 483 0.02 -12.19 29.14
C ARG A 483 -0.15 -13.55 29.85
N GLY A 484 0.25 -14.62 29.18
CA GLY A 484 0.06 -16.01 29.63
C GLY A 484 -1.13 -16.72 28.99
N HIS A 485 -2.04 -16.00 28.34
CA HIS A 485 -3.13 -16.62 27.56
C HIS A 485 -2.59 -17.31 26.30
N HIS A 486 -3.12 -18.49 26.00
CA HIS A 486 -2.86 -19.23 24.77
C HIS A 486 -4.18 -19.56 24.08
N TYR A 487 -4.26 -19.42 22.76
CA TYR A 487 -5.43 -19.82 21.98
C TYR A 487 -5.06 -20.45 20.63
N PRO A 488 -5.82 -21.45 20.14
CA PRO A 488 -5.62 -22.02 18.81
C PRO A 488 -6.25 -21.14 17.72
N ILE A 489 -5.75 -21.19 16.48
CA ILE A 489 -6.49 -20.69 15.31
C ILE A 489 -7.33 -21.83 14.72
N LYS A 490 -8.62 -21.56 14.52
CA LYS A 490 -9.65 -22.55 14.18
C LYS A 490 -10.53 -22.19 12.99
N ALA A 491 -10.64 -20.92 12.63
CA ALA A 491 -11.20 -20.52 11.34
C ALA A 491 -10.29 -19.55 10.59
N TYR A 492 -10.24 -19.71 9.27
CA TYR A 492 -9.64 -18.75 8.34
C TYR A 492 -10.69 -18.37 7.30
N ILE A 493 -10.92 -17.07 7.15
CA ILE A 493 -11.83 -16.51 6.16
C ILE A 493 -10.98 -15.62 5.26
N LEU A 494 -10.76 -16.09 4.04
CA LEU A 494 -9.96 -15.39 3.03
C LEU A 494 -10.90 -14.76 2.00
N ARG A 495 -10.79 -13.45 1.85
CA ARG A 495 -11.46 -12.67 0.81
C ARG A 495 -10.44 -12.02 -0.11
N THR A 496 -10.70 -12.07 -1.42
CA THR A 496 -9.94 -11.32 -2.45
C THR A 496 -8.41 -11.51 -2.35
N GLY A 497 -7.97 -12.75 -2.09
CA GLY A 497 -6.57 -13.09 -1.87
C GLY A 497 -6.27 -14.55 -2.22
N ASN A 498 -4.99 -14.89 -2.36
CA ASN A 498 -4.56 -16.20 -2.86
C ASN A 498 -3.32 -16.71 -2.10
N THR A 499 -3.40 -16.73 -0.76
CA THR A 499 -2.28 -16.98 0.16
C THR A 499 -1.51 -18.28 -0.08
N VAL A 500 -2.09 -19.29 -0.74
CA VAL A 500 -1.34 -20.50 -1.15
C VAL A 500 -0.29 -20.19 -2.24
N LEU A 501 -0.49 -19.17 -3.09
CA LEU A 501 0.49 -18.72 -4.10
C LEU A 501 1.15 -17.36 -3.81
N THR A 502 0.48 -16.50 -3.03
CA THR A 502 0.99 -15.17 -2.69
C THR A 502 1.72 -15.16 -1.35
N GLY A 503 1.43 -16.08 -0.44
CA GLY A 503 2.27 -16.37 0.71
C GLY A 503 3.49 -17.19 0.29
N SER A 504 4.62 -16.95 0.95
CA SER A 504 5.86 -17.70 0.69
C SER A 504 5.81 -19.11 1.29
N ALA A 505 6.67 -19.96 0.74
CA ALA A 505 6.67 -21.40 0.94
C ALA A 505 5.26 -22.03 0.83
N PRO A 506 4.68 -22.05 -0.39
CA PRO A 506 3.36 -22.64 -0.66
C PRO A 506 3.12 -24.02 -0.02
N TRP A 507 4.15 -24.86 0.08
CA TRP A 507 4.03 -26.18 0.71
C TRP A 507 3.64 -26.10 2.19
N LYS A 508 4.07 -25.08 2.95
CA LYS A 508 3.68 -24.88 4.35
C LYS A 508 2.23 -24.42 4.49
N TRP A 509 1.74 -23.59 3.58
CA TRP A 509 0.31 -23.27 3.50
C TRP A 509 -0.53 -24.51 3.21
N LYS A 510 -0.12 -25.33 2.23
CA LYS A 510 -0.79 -26.59 1.90
C LYS A 510 -0.78 -27.56 3.08
N GLU A 511 0.37 -27.72 3.75
CA GLU A 511 0.53 -28.55 4.95
C GLU A 511 -0.42 -28.09 6.06
N ALA A 512 -0.40 -26.82 6.44
CA ALA A 512 -1.21 -26.30 7.54
C ALA A 512 -2.72 -26.31 7.24
N LEU A 513 -3.13 -26.03 6.00
CA LEU A 513 -4.55 -26.07 5.59
C LEU A 513 -5.09 -27.50 5.49
N THR A 514 -4.24 -28.52 5.24
CA THR A 514 -4.63 -29.94 5.19
C THR A 514 -4.33 -30.71 6.48
N ALA A 515 -3.61 -30.12 7.43
CA ALA A 515 -3.21 -30.76 8.68
C ALA A 515 -4.41 -31.23 9.51
N LYS A 516 -4.30 -32.46 10.02
CA LYS A 516 -5.26 -33.09 10.92
C LYS A 516 -4.67 -33.28 12.32
N ASP A 517 -5.54 -33.34 13.33
CA ASP A 517 -5.21 -33.76 14.68
C ASP A 517 -5.14 -35.30 14.79
N ALA A 518 -4.80 -35.81 15.98
CA ALA A 518 -4.71 -37.24 16.24
C ALA A 518 -6.06 -37.99 16.12
N SER A 519 -7.19 -37.26 16.11
CA SER A 519 -8.53 -37.80 15.88
C SER A 519 -8.97 -37.71 14.41
N GLY A 520 -8.08 -37.27 13.50
CA GLY A 520 -8.36 -37.15 12.07
C GLY A 520 -9.15 -35.90 11.67
N ASN A 521 -9.45 -34.98 12.59
CA ASN A 521 -10.14 -33.73 12.27
C ASN A 521 -9.14 -32.69 11.78
N TYR A 522 -9.50 -31.84 10.82
CA TYR A 522 -8.63 -30.73 10.43
C TYR A 522 -8.36 -29.80 11.61
N LYS A 523 -7.08 -29.41 11.81
CA LYS A 523 -6.69 -28.49 12.90
C LYS A 523 -7.45 -27.17 12.81
N LEU A 524 -7.53 -26.63 11.60
CA LEU A 524 -8.41 -25.52 11.21
C LEU A 524 -9.81 -26.09 10.92
N GLU A 525 -10.77 -25.85 11.80
CA GLU A 525 -12.13 -26.42 11.79
C GLU A 525 -13.07 -25.84 10.71
N LEU A 526 -12.70 -24.67 10.15
CA LEU A 526 -13.38 -23.98 9.05
C LEU A 526 -12.38 -23.19 8.18
N ASN A 527 -12.45 -23.36 6.86
CA ASN A 527 -11.78 -22.50 5.87
C ASN A 527 -12.80 -21.95 4.86
N VAL A 528 -12.92 -20.64 4.71
CA VAL A 528 -13.88 -19.99 3.81
C VAL A 528 -13.13 -19.15 2.78
N PHE A 529 -13.51 -19.28 1.52
CA PHE A 529 -12.96 -18.50 0.41
C PHE A 529 -14.04 -17.63 -0.23
N ILE A 530 -13.79 -16.32 -0.34
CA ILE A 530 -14.73 -15.32 -0.84
C ILE A 530 -14.07 -14.52 -1.96
N ASP A 531 -14.50 -14.75 -3.21
CA ASP A 531 -13.95 -14.05 -4.37
C ASP A 531 -14.96 -14.07 -5.53
N SER A 532 -14.66 -13.28 -6.55
CA SER A 532 -15.28 -13.38 -7.88
C SER A 532 -14.63 -14.46 -8.76
N LEU A 533 -13.37 -14.85 -8.52
CA LEU A 533 -12.60 -15.80 -9.31
C LEU A 533 -12.25 -17.07 -8.52
N ASN A 534 -12.16 -18.20 -9.20
CA ASN A 534 -11.72 -19.47 -8.58
C ASN A 534 -10.19 -19.54 -8.58
N LEU A 535 -9.55 -19.21 -7.45
CA LEU A 535 -8.09 -19.16 -7.28
C LEU A 535 -7.56 -20.38 -6.51
N GLU A 536 -6.24 -20.59 -6.50
CA GLU A 536 -5.61 -21.79 -5.92
C GLU A 536 -5.90 -21.98 -4.42
N SER A 537 -6.02 -20.90 -3.63
CA SER A 537 -6.47 -20.99 -2.24
C SER A 537 -7.88 -21.61 -2.09
N ALA A 538 -8.76 -21.48 -3.08
CA ALA A 538 -10.12 -22.03 -3.04
C ALA A 538 -10.13 -23.56 -2.98
N LEU A 539 -9.12 -24.24 -3.54
CA LEU A 539 -8.99 -25.71 -3.50
C LEU A 539 -8.94 -26.28 -2.08
N TYR A 540 -8.53 -25.45 -1.10
CA TYR A 540 -8.39 -25.82 0.31
C TYR A 540 -9.56 -25.35 1.18
N ALA A 541 -10.55 -24.67 0.60
CA ALA A 541 -11.71 -24.16 1.32
C ALA A 541 -12.69 -25.30 1.68
N ASP A 542 -13.44 -25.11 2.75
CA ASP A 542 -14.64 -25.90 3.06
C ASP A 542 -15.89 -25.28 2.41
N VAL A 543 -15.92 -23.94 2.33
CA VAL A 543 -17.01 -23.17 1.71
C VAL A 543 -16.44 -22.11 0.77
N ILE A 544 -16.98 -22.02 -0.44
CA ILE A 544 -16.68 -20.99 -1.44
C ILE A 544 -17.93 -20.12 -1.61
N LEU A 545 -17.78 -18.80 -1.47
CA LEU A 545 -18.84 -17.81 -1.67
C LEU A 545 -18.54 -16.93 -2.90
N PRO A 546 -19.44 -16.84 -3.89
CA PRO A 546 -19.24 -16.00 -5.09
C PRO A 546 -19.54 -14.53 -4.76
N GLU A 547 -18.50 -13.71 -4.68
CA GLU A 547 -18.66 -12.26 -4.51
C GLU A 547 -18.96 -11.58 -5.85
N ALA A 548 -19.80 -10.54 -5.82
CA ALA A 548 -20.00 -9.61 -6.93
C ALA A 548 -18.66 -9.00 -7.38
N SER A 549 -18.43 -8.86 -8.68
CA SER A 549 -17.16 -8.31 -9.19
C SER A 549 -17.02 -6.80 -8.93
N GLY A 550 -15.85 -6.22 -9.18
CA GLY A 550 -15.58 -4.79 -8.94
C GLY A 550 -16.43 -3.80 -9.75
N VAL A 551 -17.20 -4.26 -10.75
CA VAL A 551 -18.19 -3.46 -11.51
C VAL A 551 -19.64 -3.77 -11.14
N GLU A 552 -19.86 -4.61 -10.12
CA GLU A 552 -21.17 -5.08 -9.65
C GLU A 552 -21.50 -4.62 -8.22
N ARG A 553 -20.56 -3.91 -7.56
CA ARG A 553 -20.58 -3.56 -6.13
C ARG A 553 -20.10 -2.12 -5.88
N GLN A 554 -20.37 -1.57 -4.70
CA GLN A 554 -20.02 -0.19 -4.35
C GLN A 554 -18.87 -0.09 -3.32
N SER A 555 -18.03 0.94 -3.46
CA SER A 555 -17.00 1.34 -2.48
C SER A 555 -16.38 2.71 -2.80
N LEU A 556 -15.30 3.09 -2.12
CA LEU A 556 -14.59 4.36 -2.29
C LEU A 556 -13.10 4.12 -2.59
N SER A 557 -12.61 4.73 -3.67
CA SER A 557 -11.20 4.71 -4.02
C SER A 557 -10.48 6.04 -3.78
N ASP A 558 -9.24 5.92 -3.31
CA ASP A 558 -8.38 7.00 -2.81
C ASP A 558 -6.92 6.51 -2.59
N ILE A 559 -6.44 5.50 -3.33
CA ILE A 559 -5.08 4.98 -3.13
C ILE A 559 -4.06 5.78 -3.96
N TYR A 560 -2.89 6.05 -3.36
CA TYR A 560 -1.78 6.81 -3.94
C TYR A 560 -2.14 8.19 -4.53
N PRO A 561 -2.95 9.04 -3.87
CA PRO A 561 -3.28 10.34 -4.42
C PRO A 561 -2.13 11.33 -4.23
N SER A 562 -1.93 12.25 -5.18
CA SER A 562 -0.96 13.35 -5.05
C SER A 562 -1.55 14.60 -4.37
N HIS A 563 -2.87 14.62 -4.17
CA HIS A 563 -3.69 15.71 -3.63
C HIS A 563 -4.93 15.16 -2.89
N GLN A 564 -5.84 16.01 -2.44
CA GLN A 564 -7.09 15.59 -1.80
C GLN A 564 -8.14 15.18 -2.85
N VAL A 565 -8.42 13.89 -2.94
CA VAL A 565 -9.39 13.31 -3.87
C VAL A 565 -10.06 12.06 -3.29
N ILE A 566 -11.35 11.88 -3.59
CA ILE A 566 -12.10 10.62 -3.41
C ILE A 566 -12.90 10.39 -4.68
N TYR A 567 -13.00 9.15 -5.14
CA TYR A 567 -13.93 8.79 -6.20
C TYR A 567 -14.67 7.49 -5.90
N ASN A 568 -15.88 7.41 -6.44
CA ASN A 568 -16.79 6.29 -6.25
C ASN A 568 -16.29 5.07 -7.03
N ARG A 569 -16.26 3.90 -6.39
CA ARG A 569 -16.44 2.63 -7.10
C ARG A 569 -17.94 2.39 -7.10
N ASP A 570 -18.63 2.71 -8.19
CA ASP A 570 -20.07 2.44 -8.31
C ASP A 570 -20.32 1.09 -9.00
N ALA A 571 -21.51 0.54 -8.74
CA ALA A 571 -22.01 -0.62 -9.46
C ALA A 571 -22.45 -0.22 -10.87
N VAL A 572 -21.72 -0.69 -11.87
CA VAL A 572 -21.92 -0.36 -13.29
C VAL A 572 -23.02 -1.25 -13.89
N ILE A 573 -22.97 -2.55 -13.56
CA ILE A 573 -23.92 -3.58 -13.96
C ILE A 573 -24.51 -4.24 -12.70
N ALA A 574 -25.64 -4.94 -12.86
CA ALA A 574 -26.15 -5.81 -11.80
C ALA A 574 -25.21 -7.01 -11.55
N PRO A 575 -25.12 -7.54 -10.31
CA PRO A 575 -24.41 -8.78 -10.03
C PRO A 575 -24.83 -9.91 -10.97
N LEU A 576 -23.84 -10.66 -11.48
CA LEU A 576 -24.10 -11.78 -12.39
C LEU A 576 -24.32 -13.09 -11.62
N TYR A 577 -25.14 -13.98 -12.16
CA TYR A 577 -25.46 -15.28 -11.56
C TYR A 577 -26.06 -15.13 -10.15
N GLU A 578 -25.62 -15.90 -9.16
CA GLU A 578 -25.98 -15.74 -7.75
C GLU A 578 -24.89 -14.96 -6.98
N CYS A 579 -24.03 -14.18 -7.63
CA CYS A 579 -23.03 -13.38 -6.92
C CYS A 579 -23.71 -12.34 -6.01
N LYS A 580 -23.19 -12.16 -4.79
CA LYS A 580 -23.70 -11.18 -3.82
C LYS A 580 -22.70 -10.07 -3.50
N LYS A 581 -23.22 -8.90 -3.16
CA LYS A 581 -22.43 -7.72 -2.74
C LYS A 581 -21.83 -7.91 -1.34
N PRO A 582 -20.70 -7.27 -1.02
CA PRO A 582 -20.09 -7.26 0.32
C PRO A 582 -21.10 -7.03 1.46
N THR A 583 -21.96 -6.01 1.36
CA THR A 583 -22.94 -5.68 2.40
C THR A 583 -24.03 -6.75 2.55
N GLU A 584 -24.43 -7.43 1.47
CA GLU A 584 -25.36 -8.56 1.55
C GLU A 584 -24.74 -9.75 2.31
N ILE A 585 -23.53 -10.14 1.94
CA ILE A 585 -22.81 -11.27 2.56
C ILE A 585 -22.55 -10.97 4.05
N MET A 586 -22.12 -9.75 4.36
CA MET A 586 -21.97 -9.23 5.72
C MET A 586 -23.29 -9.37 6.51
N ASN A 587 -24.39 -8.84 5.98
CA ASN A 587 -25.69 -8.84 6.66
C ASN A 587 -26.26 -10.26 6.86
N MET A 588 -26.14 -11.15 5.85
CA MET A 588 -26.60 -12.54 5.95
C MET A 588 -25.85 -13.29 7.07
N LEU A 589 -24.52 -13.17 7.12
CA LEU A 589 -23.73 -13.84 8.15
C LEU A 589 -23.92 -13.20 9.54
N ALA A 590 -24.02 -11.87 9.64
CA ALA A 590 -24.30 -11.20 10.91
C ALA A 590 -25.66 -11.63 11.48
N LYS A 591 -26.69 -11.67 10.63
CA LYS A 591 -28.03 -12.12 11.00
C LYS A 591 -28.04 -13.57 11.45
N LYS A 592 -27.38 -14.47 10.70
CA LYS A 592 -27.34 -15.89 11.07
C LYS A 592 -26.63 -16.14 12.40
N LEU A 593 -25.52 -15.44 12.65
CA LEU A 593 -24.80 -15.55 13.92
C LEU A 593 -25.64 -15.01 15.10
N ASN A 594 -26.42 -13.94 14.88
CA ASN A 594 -27.38 -13.44 15.87
C ASN A 594 -28.51 -14.43 16.16
N GLU A 595 -29.11 -15.03 15.13
CA GLU A 595 -30.11 -16.11 15.24
C GLU A 595 -29.56 -17.33 16.01
N LEU A 596 -28.25 -17.62 15.89
CA LEU A 596 -27.55 -18.67 16.63
C LEU A 596 -27.08 -18.25 18.05
N GLY A 597 -27.48 -17.06 18.49
CA GLY A 597 -27.29 -16.57 19.86
C GLY A 597 -26.07 -15.66 20.08
N ASP A 598 -25.44 -15.13 19.03
CA ASP A 598 -24.37 -14.13 19.18
C ASP A 598 -24.96 -12.73 19.45
N ALA A 599 -25.04 -12.38 20.74
CA ALA A 599 -25.58 -11.11 21.22
C ALA A 599 -24.73 -9.87 20.84
N ASP A 600 -23.52 -10.06 20.32
CA ASP A 600 -22.65 -8.97 19.85
C ASP A 600 -23.09 -8.42 18.49
N LEU A 601 -23.79 -9.25 17.69
CA LEU A 601 -24.17 -8.93 16.31
C LEU A 601 -25.61 -8.43 16.26
N LYS A 602 -25.78 -7.14 16.55
CA LYS A 602 -27.10 -6.50 16.67
C LYS A 602 -27.67 -6.08 15.32
N ALA A 603 -28.97 -6.22 15.15
CA ALA A 603 -29.69 -5.82 13.95
C ALA A 603 -29.43 -4.35 13.56
N SER A 604 -29.47 -3.45 14.55
CA SER A 604 -29.21 -2.01 14.46
C SER A 604 -27.76 -1.63 14.14
N ASP A 605 -26.82 -2.58 14.22
CA ASP A 605 -25.44 -2.41 13.78
C ASP A 605 -25.20 -2.94 12.34
N PHE A 606 -26.15 -3.68 11.77
CA PHE A 606 -25.99 -4.37 10.49
C PHE A 606 -27.20 -4.20 9.58
N TRP A 607 -28.10 -5.19 9.49
CA TRP A 607 -29.10 -5.27 8.43
C TRP A 607 -30.28 -4.29 8.56
N GLU A 608 -30.54 -3.74 9.75
CA GLU A 608 -31.51 -2.64 9.90
C GLU A 608 -30.91 -1.29 9.50
N LYS A 609 -29.59 -1.14 9.67
CA LYS A 609 -28.86 0.11 9.45
C LYS A 609 -28.38 0.27 8.00
N TYR A 610 -27.78 -0.76 7.42
CA TYR A 610 -27.30 -0.77 6.05
C TYR A 610 -28.16 -1.71 5.22
N LYS A 611 -29.26 -1.18 4.68
CA LYS A 611 -30.19 -1.92 3.83
C LYS A 611 -29.65 -2.06 2.41
N SER A 612 -28.75 -1.16 2.03
CA SER A 612 -28.02 -1.12 0.77
C SER A 612 -26.51 -0.92 1.00
N GLU A 613 -25.70 -1.15 -0.03
CA GLU A 613 -24.29 -0.69 -0.01
C GLU A 613 -24.20 0.84 0.04
N GLU A 614 -25.17 1.55 -0.54
CA GLU A 614 -25.18 3.01 -0.62
C GLU A 614 -25.32 3.66 0.75
N ASP A 615 -26.12 3.09 1.65
CA ASP A 615 -26.20 3.52 3.06
C ASP A 615 -24.82 3.45 3.74
N PHE A 616 -24.09 2.36 3.50
CA PHE A 616 -22.76 2.11 4.07
C PHE A 616 -21.73 3.09 3.50
N VAL A 617 -21.71 3.29 2.18
CA VAL A 617 -20.78 4.19 1.49
C VAL A 617 -21.07 5.67 1.81
N ASN A 618 -22.34 6.06 1.96
CA ASN A 618 -22.70 7.41 2.39
C ASN A 618 -22.21 7.72 3.82
N GLU A 619 -22.28 6.76 4.76
CA GLU A 619 -21.63 6.95 6.08
C GLU A 619 -20.10 7.05 5.95
N MET A 620 -19.48 6.24 5.09
CA MET A 620 -18.03 6.35 4.83
C MET A 620 -17.62 7.69 4.25
N LEU A 621 -18.48 8.38 3.49
CA LEU A 621 -18.25 9.72 2.93
C LEU A 621 -18.50 10.86 3.91
N ALA A 622 -19.27 10.66 4.98
CA ALA A 622 -19.64 11.69 5.95
C ALA A 622 -18.47 12.51 6.57
N PRO A 623 -17.25 11.97 6.79
CA PRO A 623 -16.12 12.77 7.28
C PRO A 623 -15.31 13.48 6.18
N ALA A 624 -15.60 13.28 4.89
CA ALA A 624 -14.76 13.76 3.78
C ALA A 624 -14.81 15.30 3.58
N PRO A 625 -13.70 15.95 3.16
CA PRO A 625 -12.35 15.39 3.01
C PRO A 625 -11.66 15.15 4.35
N GLY A 626 -12.17 15.77 5.42
CA GLY A 626 -11.75 15.59 6.80
C GLY A 626 -10.31 16.01 7.12
N ARG A 627 -9.69 16.78 6.21
CA ARG A 627 -8.35 17.32 6.38
C ARG A 627 -8.39 18.74 6.92
N VAL A 628 -7.31 19.10 7.62
CA VAL A 628 -7.15 20.44 8.17
C VAL A 628 -6.86 21.44 7.06
N ASN A 629 -7.49 22.62 7.12
CA ASN A 629 -7.22 23.76 6.24
C ASN A 629 -5.83 24.32 6.59
N VAL A 630 -4.77 23.91 5.88
CA VAL A 630 -3.38 24.27 6.23
C VAL A 630 -2.50 24.52 5.02
N GLY A 631 -1.46 25.31 5.21
CA GLY A 631 -0.41 25.58 4.23
C GLY A 631 -0.52 26.97 3.61
N THR A 632 0.44 27.31 2.77
CA THR A 632 0.60 28.68 2.24
C THR A 632 0.52 28.70 0.72
N PRO A 633 -0.41 29.46 0.12
CA PRO A 633 -1.62 30.03 0.75
C PRO A 633 -2.61 28.92 1.16
N LEU A 634 -3.56 29.22 2.05
CA LEU A 634 -4.57 28.25 2.50
C LEU A 634 -5.41 27.70 1.33
N PRO A 635 -5.85 26.43 1.36
CA PRO A 635 -6.73 25.88 0.33
C PRO A 635 -8.05 26.66 0.21
N TYR A 636 -8.64 26.99 1.36
CA TYR A 636 -9.84 27.81 1.51
C TYR A 636 -9.53 29.00 2.44
N PRO A 637 -9.11 30.16 1.90
CA PRO A 637 -8.71 31.33 2.70
C PRO A 637 -9.83 31.95 3.55
N GLN A 638 -11.10 31.70 3.20
CA GLN A 638 -12.29 32.14 3.94
C GLN A 638 -12.50 31.42 5.28
N TYR A 639 -11.73 30.37 5.55
CA TYR A 639 -11.85 29.56 6.77
C TYR A 639 -10.58 29.59 7.62
N PRO A 640 -10.68 29.46 8.96
CA PRO A 640 -9.50 29.48 9.83
C PRO A 640 -8.49 28.36 9.51
N GLU A 641 -7.21 28.63 9.73
CA GLU A 641 -6.16 27.61 9.59
C GLU A 641 -6.25 26.55 10.71
N GLY A 642 -5.91 25.31 10.38
CA GLY A 642 -5.90 24.17 11.29
C GLY A 642 -7.29 23.59 11.59
N TYR A 643 -8.37 24.17 11.06
CA TYR A 643 -9.72 23.65 11.20
C TYR A 643 -9.97 22.50 10.22
N LYS A 644 -10.64 21.45 10.67
CA LYS A 644 -11.00 20.28 9.85
C LYS A 644 -12.14 20.63 8.88
N LEU A 645 -11.87 20.51 7.59
CA LEU A 645 -12.81 20.75 6.49
C LEU A 645 -13.65 19.50 6.23
N ILE A 646 -14.97 19.64 6.17
CA ILE A 646 -15.92 18.56 5.87
C ILE A 646 -16.97 19.09 4.89
N GLY A 647 -17.20 18.37 3.80
CA GLY A 647 -18.20 18.70 2.78
C GLY A 647 -17.66 18.71 1.35
N THR A 648 -18.59 18.88 0.40
CA THR A 648 -18.29 18.98 -1.04
C THR A 648 -17.38 20.17 -1.33
N PRO A 649 -16.45 20.07 -2.31
CA PRO A 649 -15.55 21.16 -2.67
C PRO A 649 -16.28 22.47 -2.98
N GLU A 650 -17.43 22.35 -3.66
CA GLU A 650 -18.26 23.48 -4.08
C GLU A 650 -18.90 24.21 -2.89
N SER A 651 -19.38 23.47 -1.88
CA SER A 651 -19.99 24.10 -0.70
C SER A 651 -18.96 24.84 0.14
N LEU A 652 -17.73 24.31 0.24
CA LEU A 652 -16.63 24.97 0.92
C LEU A 652 -16.17 26.22 0.14
N GLU A 653 -16.04 26.14 -1.19
CA GLU A 653 -15.60 27.30 -2.00
C GLU A 653 -16.64 28.44 -2.01
N LYS A 654 -17.93 28.11 -2.05
CA LYS A 654 -19.03 29.11 -2.06
C LYS A 654 -19.24 29.82 -0.72
N GLY A 655 -18.71 29.30 0.38
CA GLY A 655 -19.06 29.77 1.72
C GLY A 655 -20.31 29.11 2.32
N ASP A 656 -20.90 28.11 1.64
CA ASP A 656 -22.06 27.32 2.09
C ASP A 656 -21.69 26.33 3.23
N ALA A 657 -21.00 26.81 4.28
CA ALA A 657 -20.53 25.99 5.39
C ALA A 657 -20.58 26.69 6.75
N THR A 658 -20.89 25.92 7.79
CA THR A 658 -20.91 26.40 9.18
C THR A 658 -19.55 26.17 9.83
N VAL A 659 -19.02 27.19 10.50
CA VAL A 659 -17.79 27.10 11.31
C VAL A 659 -18.14 26.77 12.77
N ASN A 660 -17.54 25.73 13.33
CA ASN A 660 -17.65 25.36 14.74
C ASN A 660 -16.28 25.54 15.42
N ASN A 661 -16.15 26.60 16.22
CA ASN A 661 -14.88 26.97 16.87
C ASN A 661 -14.50 26.04 18.03
N GLU A 662 -15.47 25.42 18.70
CA GLU A 662 -15.23 24.49 19.81
C GLU A 662 -14.58 23.18 19.32
N LYS A 663 -15.11 22.63 18.23
CA LYS A 663 -14.61 21.40 17.59
C LYS A 663 -13.47 21.66 16.60
N LYS A 664 -13.24 22.93 16.25
CA LYS A 664 -12.35 23.36 15.16
C LYS A 664 -12.69 22.68 13.83
N GLU A 665 -13.97 22.72 13.46
CA GLU A 665 -14.50 22.14 12.23
C GLU A 665 -15.15 23.21 11.34
N VAL A 666 -15.09 23.00 10.03
CA VAL A 666 -15.90 23.71 9.02
C VAL A 666 -16.71 22.66 8.27
N ARG A 667 -18.03 22.84 8.22
CA ARG A 667 -18.96 21.82 7.71
C ARG A 667 -19.90 22.39 6.66
N GLY A 668 -19.63 22.05 5.40
CA GLY A 668 -20.50 22.32 4.25
C GLY A 668 -21.49 21.18 3.99
N LYS A 669 -22.04 21.16 2.76
CA LYS A 669 -22.94 20.11 2.28
C LYS A 669 -22.19 18.77 2.19
N PRO A 670 -22.72 17.65 2.69
CA PRO A 670 -22.01 16.37 2.71
C PRO A 670 -21.73 15.84 1.30
N VAL A 671 -20.63 15.11 1.13
CA VAL A 671 -20.41 14.28 -0.07
C VAL A 671 -21.27 13.02 0.06
N THR A 672 -22.01 12.68 -0.99
CA THR A 672 -22.83 11.46 -1.06
C THR A 672 -22.53 10.70 -2.36
N VAL A 673 -22.96 9.43 -2.43
CA VAL A 673 -22.90 8.62 -3.65
C VAL A 673 -23.66 9.29 -4.80
N GLU A 674 -24.83 9.85 -4.52
CA GLU A 674 -25.62 10.63 -5.49
C GLU A 674 -24.85 11.89 -5.97
N TRP A 675 -24.26 12.67 -5.06
CA TRP A 675 -23.44 13.83 -5.43
C TRP A 675 -22.26 13.40 -6.30
N LEU A 676 -21.60 12.28 -5.98
CA LEU A 676 -20.50 11.74 -6.78
C LEU A 676 -20.98 11.33 -8.19
N ARG A 677 -22.12 10.64 -8.33
CA ARG A 677 -22.70 10.31 -9.66
C ARG A 677 -22.91 11.56 -10.51
N ASN A 678 -23.48 12.61 -9.92
CA ASN A 678 -23.72 13.89 -10.58
C ASN A 678 -22.42 14.67 -10.90
N ASN A 679 -21.29 14.28 -10.29
CA ASN A 679 -19.97 14.89 -10.46
C ASN A 679 -18.94 13.92 -11.04
N HIS A 680 -19.33 13.17 -12.08
CA HIS A 680 -18.45 12.27 -12.84
C HIS A 680 -17.73 11.22 -11.98
N GLY A 681 -18.36 10.82 -10.86
CA GLY A 681 -17.84 9.87 -9.88
C GLY A 681 -16.76 10.40 -8.94
N VAL A 682 -16.39 11.69 -8.95
CA VAL A 682 -15.20 12.18 -8.23
C VAL A 682 -15.40 13.50 -7.47
N ALA A 683 -14.79 13.60 -6.29
CA ALA A 683 -14.60 14.82 -5.52
C ALA A 683 -13.11 15.17 -5.45
N ILE A 684 -12.73 16.40 -5.82
CA ILE A 684 -11.35 16.91 -5.77
C ILE A 684 -11.38 18.22 -4.98
N TRP A 685 -10.55 18.33 -3.93
CA TRP A 685 -10.43 19.57 -3.14
C TRP A 685 -9.15 20.33 -3.53
N PRO A 686 -9.17 21.68 -3.47
CA PRO A 686 -7.97 22.49 -3.61
C PRO A 686 -6.88 22.09 -2.64
N MET A 687 -5.62 22.28 -3.04
CA MET A 687 -4.46 22.17 -2.17
C MET A 687 -3.74 23.53 -2.04
N SER A 688 -2.89 23.64 -1.03
CA SER A 688 -1.93 24.74 -0.85
C SER A 688 -0.69 24.53 -1.73
N TRP A 689 -0.04 25.63 -2.12
CA TRP A 689 1.25 25.57 -2.82
C TRP A 689 2.33 24.91 -1.96
N TYR A 690 2.51 25.38 -0.72
CA TYR A 690 3.24 24.67 0.34
C TYR A 690 2.24 24.03 1.30
N ARG A 691 2.34 22.73 1.59
CA ARG A 691 1.36 22.04 2.46
C ARG A 691 1.79 22.05 3.92
N TYR A 692 3.09 21.87 4.17
CA TYR A 692 3.64 21.55 5.48
C TYR A 692 4.88 22.39 5.84
N LYS A 693 5.79 22.66 4.88
CA LYS A 693 7.07 23.33 5.17
C LYS A 693 6.95 24.82 5.54
N LYS A 694 5.81 25.47 5.25
CA LYS A 694 5.57 26.89 5.55
C LYS A 694 4.17 27.09 6.12
N HIS A 695 4.09 28.01 7.08
CA HIS A 695 2.86 28.54 7.70
C HIS A 695 2.92 30.07 7.63
N ASN A 696 4.01 30.65 8.14
CA ASN A 696 4.45 32.02 7.85
C ASN A 696 5.97 32.02 7.54
N ALA A 697 6.61 33.19 7.45
CA ALA A 697 8.05 33.30 7.16
C ALA A 697 8.93 32.70 8.28
N ASP A 698 8.50 32.87 9.53
CA ASP A 698 9.35 32.70 10.71
C ASP A 698 8.99 31.52 11.61
N GLU A 699 7.93 30.75 11.31
CA GLU A 699 7.48 29.64 12.15
C GLU A 699 7.19 28.34 11.37
N PRO A 700 7.48 27.17 11.98
CA PRO A 700 7.04 25.88 11.46
C PRO A 700 5.52 25.74 11.59
N ASN A 701 4.91 25.04 10.63
CA ASN A 701 3.52 24.58 10.77
C ASN A 701 3.43 23.63 11.98
N LYS A 702 2.62 23.97 12.99
CA LYS A 702 2.41 23.15 14.19
C LYS A 702 1.08 22.39 14.17
N ALA A 703 0.28 22.50 13.11
CA ALA A 703 -0.88 21.64 12.89
C ALA A 703 -0.46 20.27 12.33
N PHE A 704 0.72 20.19 11.69
CA PHE A 704 1.16 19.04 10.91
C PHE A 704 2.71 19.03 10.75
N PRO A 705 3.44 17.88 10.81
CA PRO A 705 3.03 16.48 10.62
C PRO A 705 2.30 15.79 11.78
N ASN A 706 1.79 14.58 11.49
CA ASN A 706 1.11 13.73 12.47
C ASN A 706 2.09 12.96 13.38
N THR A 707 3.01 13.70 13.98
CA THR A 707 4.04 13.23 14.92
C THR A 707 3.70 13.69 16.34
N SER A 708 4.52 13.32 17.33
CA SER A 708 4.31 13.70 18.73
C SER A 708 4.54 15.19 18.98
N THR A 709 5.53 15.76 18.29
CA THR A 709 6.02 17.14 18.36
C THR A 709 5.37 18.08 17.36
N LYS A 710 4.63 17.55 16.37
CA LYS A 710 4.19 18.28 15.16
C LYS A 710 5.35 18.82 14.31
N LEU A 711 6.51 18.16 14.40
CA LEU A 711 7.71 18.40 13.59
C LEU A 711 8.19 17.07 12.97
N ILE A 712 9.18 17.11 12.08
CA ILE A 712 9.82 15.90 11.54
C ILE A 712 10.67 15.24 12.66
N GLU A 713 10.34 14.02 13.06
CA GLU A 713 10.94 13.32 14.20
C GLU A 713 12.10 12.41 13.78
N PHE A 714 13.33 12.87 14.00
CA PHE A 714 14.54 12.03 13.96
C PHE A 714 14.77 11.26 15.27
N LYS A 715 13.89 11.42 16.27
CA LYS A 715 13.89 10.69 17.55
C LYS A 715 12.65 9.81 17.63
N PHE A 716 12.83 8.51 17.81
CA PHE A 716 11.77 7.51 17.74
C PHE A 716 11.25 7.07 19.11
N ASP A 717 12.00 7.31 20.18
CA ASP A 717 11.58 7.05 21.55
C ASP A 717 12.33 7.97 22.54
N TRP A 718 11.59 8.72 23.36
CA TRP A 718 12.15 9.55 24.43
C TRP A 718 11.12 9.88 25.51
N THR A 719 11.61 10.37 26.66
CA THR A 719 10.79 10.88 27.76
C THR A 719 11.02 12.39 27.92
N ASP A 720 9.95 13.14 28.12
CA ASP A 720 9.95 14.56 28.46
C ASP A 720 8.80 14.87 29.43
N GLY A 721 9.05 15.66 30.47
CA GLY A 721 8.06 15.94 31.54
C GLY A 721 7.46 14.69 32.20
N GLY A 722 8.20 13.59 32.28
CA GLY A 722 7.72 12.29 32.79
C GLY A 722 6.82 11.49 31.83
N LYS A 723 6.57 12.00 30.61
CA LYS A 723 5.74 11.35 29.58
C LYS A 723 6.60 10.87 28.41
N ARG A 724 6.24 9.72 27.83
CA ARG A 724 6.95 9.10 26.71
C ARG A 724 6.37 9.49 25.34
N TYR A 725 7.24 9.64 24.35
CA TYR A 725 6.95 10.15 23.02
C TYR A 725 7.73 9.39 21.92
N GLY A 726 7.33 9.56 20.66
CA GLY A 726 7.93 8.91 19.49
C GLY A 726 7.24 7.61 19.05
N GLY A 727 7.56 7.14 17.83
CA GLY A 727 6.91 6.00 17.17
C GLY A 727 7.20 4.62 17.78
N TYR A 728 8.30 4.45 18.53
CA TYR A 728 8.66 3.19 19.19
C TYR A 728 8.26 3.10 20.66
N LYS A 729 7.78 4.18 21.27
CA LYS A 729 7.45 4.26 22.70
C LYS A 729 6.57 3.11 23.21
N SER A 730 5.50 2.80 22.48
CA SER A 730 4.51 1.78 22.86
C SER A 730 5.07 0.36 22.82
N HIS A 731 6.12 0.14 22.02
CA HIS A 731 6.78 -1.15 21.90
C HIS A 731 7.79 -1.33 23.03
N ASN A 732 8.60 -0.30 23.32
CA ASN A 732 9.53 -0.34 24.44
C ASN A 732 8.81 -0.39 25.80
N GLU A 733 7.71 0.35 25.98
CA GLU A 733 6.85 0.23 27.17
C GLU A 733 6.29 -1.20 27.37
N LYS A 734 5.91 -1.90 26.28
CA LYS A 734 5.46 -3.30 26.37
C LYS A 734 6.60 -4.23 26.82
N ILE A 735 7.81 -4.07 26.27
CA ILE A 735 8.99 -4.87 26.61
C ILE A 735 9.38 -4.64 28.09
N GLU A 736 9.41 -3.38 28.53
CA GLU A 736 9.72 -3.01 29.91
C GLU A 736 8.68 -3.57 30.89
N LYS A 737 7.37 -3.45 30.59
CA LYS A 737 6.29 -4.06 31.38
C LYS A 737 6.32 -5.60 31.39
N ALA A 738 6.89 -6.22 30.35
CA ALA A 738 7.11 -7.67 30.32
C ALA A 738 8.34 -8.13 31.13
N GLY A 739 9.01 -7.23 31.87
CA GLY A 739 10.22 -7.55 32.63
C GLY A 739 11.46 -7.68 31.74
N GLY A 740 11.47 -7.01 30.58
CA GLY A 740 12.55 -7.13 29.60
C GLY A 740 12.45 -8.36 28.70
N GLU A 741 11.30 -9.05 28.64
CA GLU A 741 11.08 -10.16 27.70
C GLU A 741 11.08 -9.62 26.25
N VAL A 742 12.25 -9.70 25.61
CA VAL A 742 12.48 -9.22 24.25
C VAL A 742 11.76 -10.11 23.23
N PRO A 743 10.97 -9.54 22.28
CA PRO A 743 10.36 -10.29 21.20
C PRO A 743 11.40 -11.08 20.40
N LYS A 744 11.04 -12.28 19.93
CA LYS A 744 11.94 -13.16 19.17
C LYS A 744 12.69 -12.40 18.06
N GLY A 745 11.96 -11.61 17.26
CA GLY A 745 12.52 -10.83 16.16
C GLY A 745 13.58 -9.79 16.55
N LEU A 746 13.49 -9.17 17.73
CA LEU A 746 14.52 -8.24 18.23
C LEU A 746 15.71 -8.97 18.86
N LYS A 747 15.42 -9.98 19.69
CA LYS A 747 16.43 -10.75 20.42
C LYS A 747 17.45 -11.41 19.49
N GLU A 748 16.95 -12.00 18.40
CA GLU A 748 17.79 -12.73 17.44
C GLU A 748 18.73 -11.84 16.61
N ILE A 749 18.64 -10.51 16.76
CA ILE A 749 19.48 -9.52 16.07
C ILE A 749 20.26 -8.62 17.07
N GLY A 750 20.26 -9.00 18.36
CA GLY A 750 21.06 -8.36 19.41
C GLY A 750 20.45 -7.10 20.03
N PHE A 751 19.22 -6.72 19.67
CA PHE A 751 18.55 -5.57 20.29
C PHE A 751 17.70 -6.00 21.49
N ASN A 752 17.94 -5.38 22.64
CA ASN A 752 17.13 -5.57 23.85
C ASN A 752 15.89 -4.64 23.90
N LYS A 753 15.90 -3.57 23.09
CA LYS A 753 14.78 -2.63 22.90
C LYS A 753 14.94 -1.88 21.58
N TYR A 754 13.90 -1.21 21.10
CA TYR A 754 13.97 -0.36 19.92
C TYR A 754 14.92 0.85 20.13
N PRO A 755 15.83 1.13 19.19
CA PRO A 755 16.71 2.29 19.25
C PRO A 755 15.98 3.63 19.18
N ALA A 756 16.52 4.64 19.87
CA ALA A 756 15.85 5.92 20.11
C ALA A 756 15.92 6.92 18.94
N THR A 757 16.74 6.70 17.90
CA THR A 757 16.96 7.72 16.85
C THR A 757 17.46 7.16 15.51
N PHE A 758 18.48 6.30 15.50
CA PHE A 758 18.99 5.63 14.30
C PHE A 758 19.42 4.22 14.66
N TYR A 759 19.38 3.32 13.67
CA TYR A 759 19.94 1.99 13.80
C TYR A 759 20.45 1.45 12.46
N TRP A 760 21.53 0.68 12.55
CA TRP A 760 22.05 -0.19 11.50
C TRP A 760 22.40 -1.53 12.12
N PHE A 761 22.39 -2.59 11.33
CA PHE A 761 22.87 -3.91 11.68
C PHE A 761 22.89 -4.80 10.43
N GLU A 762 23.79 -5.79 10.41
CA GLU A 762 23.76 -6.84 9.39
C GLU A 762 22.73 -7.90 9.77
N THR A 763 21.93 -8.39 8.81
CA THR A 763 21.01 -9.50 9.13
C THR A 763 21.77 -10.81 9.30
N LYS A 764 21.24 -11.65 10.19
CA LYS A 764 21.70 -13.03 10.38
C LYS A 764 21.35 -13.98 9.22
N TRP A 765 20.57 -13.56 8.22
CA TRP A 765 20.25 -14.39 7.04
C TRP A 765 21.12 -14.09 5.81
N ASN A 766 22.03 -13.11 5.90
CA ASN A 766 22.94 -12.78 4.81
C ASN A 766 23.93 -13.95 4.65
N PRO A 767 23.98 -14.63 3.50
CA PRO A 767 24.83 -15.80 3.31
C PRO A 767 26.33 -15.45 3.32
N TYR A 768 26.68 -14.17 3.21
CA TYR A 768 28.06 -13.69 3.34
C TYR A 768 28.50 -13.46 4.78
N THR A 769 27.59 -13.14 5.72
CA THR A 769 27.92 -12.96 7.15
C THR A 769 27.60 -14.18 8.02
N ASN A 770 26.61 -15.01 7.68
CA ASN A 770 26.21 -16.17 8.49
C ASN A 770 26.71 -17.51 7.90
N PRO A 771 27.61 -18.23 8.61
CA PRO A 771 28.07 -19.57 8.21
C PRO A 771 26.95 -20.59 7.90
N ALA A 772 25.82 -20.55 8.62
CA ALA A 772 24.69 -21.47 8.38
C ALA A 772 23.99 -21.24 7.03
N TYR A 773 24.12 -20.02 6.48
CA TYR A 773 23.57 -19.62 5.18
C TYR A 773 24.64 -19.55 4.08
N LYS A 774 25.93 -19.66 4.40
CA LYS A 774 27.06 -19.63 3.45
C LYS A 774 26.94 -20.63 2.30
N LYS A 775 26.34 -21.80 2.55
CA LYS A 775 26.04 -22.81 1.50
C LYS A 775 25.14 -22.27 0.37
N TYR A 776 24.32 -21.27 0.66
CA TYR A 776 23.41 -20.62 -0.30
C TYR A 776 24.04 -19.42 -1.03
N ALA A 777 25.26 -18.97 -0.65
CA ALA A 777 25.89 -17.78 -1.22
C ALA A 777 26.17 -17.86 -2.74
N LYS A 778 26.23 -19.07 -3.29
CA LYS A 778 26.41 -19.32 -4.73
C LYS A 778 25.07 -19.25 -5.49
N ASP A 779 24.04 -19.87 -4.94
CA ASP A 779 22.72 -19.99 -5.57
C ASP A 779 21.88 -18.70 -5.39
N TYR A 780 22.21 -17.94 -4.33
CA TYR A 780 21.62 -16.66 -3.97
C TYR A 780 22.77 -15.67 -3.68
N PRO A 781 23.41 -15.10 -4.72
CA PRO A 781 24.53 -14.16 -4.57
C PRO A 781 24.10 -12.75 -4.12
N PHE A 782 22.89 -12.66 -3.56
CA PHE A 782 22.25 -11.47 -3.06
C PHE A 782 21.68 -11.77 -1.68
N GLN A 783 21.27 -10.71 -0.97
CA GLN A 783 20.47 -10.83 0.24
C GLN A 783 19.21 -11.65 -0.07
N LEU A 784 19.10 -12.87 0.47
CA LEU A 784 18.09 -13.88 0.10
C LEU A 784 16.72 -13.23 -0.15
N ILE A 785 16.32 -13.10 -1.42
CA ILE A 785 15.03 -12.53 -1.80
C ILE A 785 13.95 -13.42 -1.20
N CYS A 786 13.28 -12.92 -0.17
CA CYS A 786 12.15 -13.57 0.45
C CYS A 786 10.93 -13.42 -0.47
N GLY A 787 10.93 -14.23 -1.53
CA GLY A 787 9.95 -14.19 -2.61
C GLY A 787 8.52 -14.23 -2.11
N ARG A 788 7.92 -13.04 -1.98
CA ARG A 788 6.54 -12.74 -1.55
C ARG A 788 6.20 -12.89 -0.06
N VAL A 789 7.16 -12.77 0.86
CA VAL A 789 6.87 -12.58 2.30
C VAL A 789 7.76 -11.54 2.90
N HIS A 790 7.17 -10.67 3.72
CA HIS A 790 7.89 -9.76 4.59
C HIS A 790 7.40 -9.92 6.04
N HIS A 791 8.13 -9.28 6.94
CA HIS A 791 8.02 -9.48 8.36
C HIS A 791 7.87 -8.19 9.16
N ALA A 792 6.81 -8.17 9.96
CA ALA A 792 6.81 -7.70 11.33
C ALA A 792 8.11 -8.10 12.10
N MET A 793 8.99 -7.21 12.56
CA MET A 793 9.10 -5.75 12.37
C MET A 793 10.54 -5.31 12.15
N SER A 794 10.69 -4.03 11.80
CA SER A 794 11.90 -3.20 11.98
C SER A 794 13.13 -3.61 11.17
N GLY A 795 12.99 -4.60 10.29
CA GLY A 795 14.03 -5.01 9.38
C GLY A 795 13.72 -6.36 8.76
N THR A 796 14.13 -7.39 9.46
CA THR A 796 15.20 -8.19 8.85
C THR A 796 15.04 -9.69 8.95
N GLN A 797 13.95 -10.17 9.52
CA GLN A 797 13.88 -11.57 9.91
C GLN A 797 12.94 -12.40 9.05
N MET A 798 13.38 -13.62 8.76
CA MET A 798 12.58 -14.68 8.17
C MET A 798 11.96 -15.51 9.29
N ILE A 799 10.76 -16.07 9.09
CA ILE A 799 10.36 -17.26 9.85
C ILE A 799 11.42 -18.31 9.52
N PRO A 800 12.02 -19.01 10.50
CA PRO A 800 13.14 -19.90 10.22
C PRO A 800 12.89 -20.96 9.13
N TRP A 801 11.63 -21.37 8.88
CA TRP A 801 11.27 -22.27 7.77
C TRP A 801 11.16 -21.60 6.39
N LEU A 802 11.01 -20.28 6.30
CA LEU A 802 11.11 -19.56 5.03
C LEU A 802 12.55 -19.54 4.50
N GLY A 803 13.56 -19.75 5.36
CA GLY A 803 14.95 -20.02 4.96
C GLY A 803 15.22 -21.49 4.63
N GLN A 804 14.25 -22.39 4.83
CA GLN A 804 14.33 -23.83 4.53
C GLN A 804 13.71 -24.13 3.15
N VAL A 805 13.88 -23.22 2.19
CA VAL A 805 13.27 -23.31 0.87
C VAL A 805 13.69 -24.60 0.18
N LYS A 806 12.75 -25.56 0.05
CA LYS A 806 12.77 -26.43 -1.12
C LYS A 806 12.38 -25.56 -2.31
N THR A 807 13.29 -25.36 -3.26
CA THR A 807 13.06 -24.49 -4.44
C THR A 807 12.16 -25.17 -5.47
N GLU A 808 10.99 -25.62 -5.03
CA GLU A 808 9.90 -26.07 -5.87
C GLU A 808 9.09 -24.85 -6.35
N GLY A 809 9.60 -24.15 -7.37
CA GLY A 809 8.78 -23.27 -8.21
C GLY A 809 8.93 -21.75 -8.04
N THR A 810 10.12 -21.20 -8.30
CA THR A 810 10.21 -19.84 -8.91
C THR A 810 11.03 -19.85 -10.20
N TRP A 811 12.06 -20.68 -10.27
CA TRP A 811 12.52 -21.29 -11.52
C TRP A 811 12.57 -22.80 -11.29
N LEU A 812 11.96 -23.59 -12.18
CA LEU A 812 12.37 -24.99 -12.30
C LEU A 812 13.85 -25.01 -12.71
N PRO A 813 14.63 -26.05 -12.38
CA PRO A 813 15.87 -26.32 -13.09
C PRO A 813 15.60 -26.22 -14.58
N MET A 814 16.52 -25.65 -15.34
CA MET A 814 16.32 -25.46 -16.76
C MET A 814 16.35 -26.83 -17.44
N ASN A 815 15.18 -27.46 -17.59
CA ASN A 815 15.02 -28.90 -17.87
C ASN A 815 15.64 -29.36 -19.20
N LYS A 816 16.03 -28.41 -20.05
CA LYS A 816 16.69 -28.60 -21.35
C LYS A 816 17.64 -27.43 -21.58
N GLU A 817 18.81 -27.70 -22.18
CA GLU A 817 19.63 -26.63 -22.76
C GLU A 817 18.83 -25.88 -23.84
N PHE A 818 19.03 -24.57 -23.94
CA PHE A 818 18.50 -23.78 -25.06
C PHE A 818 19.44 -22.63 -25.42
N GLU A 819 19.36 -22.18 -26.66
CA GLU A 819 20.01 -20.96 -27.12
C GLU A 819 18.95 -19.87 -27.32
N ALA A 820 19.27 -18.64 -26.92
CA ALA A 820 18.48 -17.47 -27.26
C ALA A 820 19.41 -16.34 -27.70
N GLU A 821 18.90 -15.46 -28.57
CA GLU A 821 19.51 -14.15 -28.76
C GLU A 821 19.33 -13.30 -27.50
N VAL A 822 20.44 -12.80 -26.98
CA VAL A 822 20.50 -11.91 -25.83
C VAL A 822 21.18 -10.61 -26.29
N PRO A 823 20.59 -9.43 -26.06
CA PRO A 823 21.23 -8.16 -26.37
C PRO A 823 22.52 -7.95 -25.58
N GLU A 824 23.52 -7.32 -26.19
CA GLU A 824 24.71 -6.88 -25.44
C GLU A 824 24.34 -5.81 -24.40
N ALA A 825 24.84 -5.99 -23.17
CA ALA A 825 24.38 -5.23 -21.99
C ALA A 825 24.80 -3.75 -21.97
N ALA A 826 25.62 -3.30 -22.92
CA ALA A 826 26.06 -1.91 -23.05
C ALA A 826 26.17 -1.53 -24.54
N VAL A 827 25.22 -0.73 -25.02
CA VAL A 827 25.22 -0.19 -26.40
C VAL A 827 25.47 1.31 -26.33
N PRO A 828 26.55 1.83 -26.96
CA PRO A 828 26.79 3.27 -27.07
C PRO A 828 25.63 3.98 -27.78
N ARG A 829 25.33 5.22 -27.34
CA ARG A 829 24.16 5.97 -27.81
C ARG A 829 24.29 6.35 -29.29
N GLY A 830 23.57 5.63 -30.16
CA GLY A 830 23.59 5.83 -31.60
C GLY A 830 23.93 4.58 -32.41
N GLU A 831 24.40 3.50 -31.77
CA GLU A 831 24.58 2.20 -32.41
C GLU A 831 23.33 1.31 -32.30
N GLU A 832 23.18 0.40 -33.26
CA GLU A 832 22.15 -0.64 -33.18
C GLU A 832 22.46 -1.66 -32.09
N MET A 833 21.42 -2.13 -31.42
CA MET A 833 21.51 -3.12 -30.35
C MET A 833 21.86 -4.49 -30.93
N LYS A 834 23.13 -4.88 -30.82
CA LYS A 834 23.63 -6.18 -31.27
C LYS A 834 23.14 -7.29 -30.33
N SER A 835 22.70 -8.39 -30.92
CA SER A 835 22.30 -9.62 -30.24
C SER A 835 23.40 -10.68 -30.38
N GLY A 836 23.75 -11.31 -29.26
CA GLY A 836 24.61 -12.49 -29.22
C GLY A 836 23.79 -13.75 -28.92
N LYS A 837 24.09 -14.88 -29.55
CA LYS A 837 23.53 -16.17 -29.13
C LYS A 837 24.18 -16.61 -27.83
N MET A 838 23.41 -16.60 -26.73
CA MET A 838 23.83 -17.18 -25.46
C MET A 838 23.24 -18.58 -25.33
N LYS A 839 24.11 -19.58 -25.11
CA LYS A 839 23.69 -20.94 -24.78
C LYS A 839 23.52 -21.07 -23.28
N PHE A 840 22.27 -21.22 -22.85
CA PHE A 840 21.92 -21.54 -21.48
C PHE A 840 22.07 -23.05 -21.29
N LYS A 841 22.76 -23.46 -20.22
CA LYS A 841 22.96 -24.87 -19.86
C LYS A 841 21.91 -25.32 -18.85
N ALA A 842 21.48 -26.57 -18.97
CA ALA A 842 20.70 -27.21 -17.92
C ALA A 842 21.55 -27.28 -16.64
N ASN A 843 20.94 -27.04 -15.48
CA ASN A 843 21.60 -27.30 -14.20
C ASN A 843 21.71 -28.82 -14.01
N ALA A 844 22.95 -29.29 -13.80
CA ALA A 844 23.27 -30.67 -13.44
C ALA A 844 23.11 -30.90 -11.93
#